data_AF-A0A8X6IBL6-F1
#
_entry.id   AF-A0A8X6IBL6-F1
#
_cell.length_a   1.000
_cell.length_b   1.000
_cell.length_c   1.000
_cell.angle_alpha   90.00
_cell.angle_beta   90.00
_cell.angle_gamma   90.00
#
_symmetry.space_group_name_H-M   'P 1'
#
loop_
_entity.id
_entity.type
_entity.pdbx_description
1 polymer ?
#
loop_
_entity_poly.entity_id
_entity_poly.type
_entity_poly.pdbx_seq_one_letter_code
_entity_poly.pdbx_strand_id
1 'polypeptide(L)'
;MGSRNRGQKFSEFHLAMCLADGQQSTSLVRKATIPITIGGRTFQIDLIFLPHAKGNRTLLGVDFLKTSGIVMDMRNNFWYFGDKPSFRIPFSKDVPLPVDDSPVEINSSFCPTNSIPSEVPLHRNTVDETETNDLHLQEGQSLNVEERNILMDLLNESKDAFVAFSFFSVNLLLSSKKMVEEVPEYIEFPKEEENILNFWKTIDAFKNCLKQSKGKPRYTFYDGPPFATGLPHYGHILAGTIKDIVTRFAHQTGYHVERRFGWDCHGLPVEYEIDKTLNIKGPSDVEKLGIENYNNECRKIVMRYAKQWQDIVGRMGRWIDFENDYKTLYPSFMESVWYIFKQLYNKGYVYQGVKVMPFSTACSTPLSNFESGQNYQNVVDPAVIVSFPLDKTPNVSLIIWTTTPWTLPSNLAICVNPDLDYVKVKDNATEKIYIMMEARLEALFQKEAEYTVLEKFKGKTLEGSGYEPLFPYFKHLKSSGAFRVLCDSYVTSESGTGVVHQAPYFGEDDFRICLANGVIRKDQDIVCPIDLSGKFVDPVVDFKGQYVKDADKNIMKHLKSLGRLVHQSTVKHSYPFCWRSETPLIYRAIPSWFIRVEQMQDLLQAANQETYDWAVSRNRYWGTPIPLWISDDGEEVVCVGSIEELERLTNQKITDLHRESIDHLTIPSACGKGQLHRVSEVFDCWFESGSMPYAQVHYPFENTKEFSEGFPADFIAEGLDQTRGWFYTLLVISTALYGKAPFKNVIVNGLVLASDRQKMSKRKKNYPDPLDVVNKYGADSLRLYLINSPVVRAEVLCFKEEGVRDILKDVFLPWYNSYRFLVQNIHMYENNWNTKFSYSEEIYDSVNIQNIMDCWILSFTQSLVSFVSKEMKAYRLYTVVPKLVKFVDHLTNWYVRMNRRRLKGDGGQEDCKTALETLFSVLYTMIRMMAPFTPFFTELVYQNLRKVLKETNDHQESIHYLSFPQHKEHLINVEVERKVSRMQEVIDIGRLIRERNTLPIKYPLSELVVVHEDLQYLEDVKSLEKYIVEVLVLLDVTRDQDMVDEGSAREIINRIQKLRKKAHLVPSDAICVYVDVKPPNHHLNKVMQNFKEFISNTLKAPLHALPAQTPPNVIIQETSQIKDASLDIVICNPSGKPLLNLQKESVSENRKKLKVHHENGEPFCRFVNVELCDVGTCSVLLENPKGKFILSSDALSRQVQVVFGIHGKLPQLYLNSDKTKPLNKMSEEEVLNLHKRTLYAYLS
;
A
#
# COMPACT_ATOMS: atom_id res chain seq x y z
N MET A 1 46.74 -4.87 -0.66
CA MET A 1 46.80 -3.90 0.45
C MET A 1 45.40 -3.70 1.03
N GLY A 2 45.28 -3.10 2.21
CA GLY A 2 44.00 -2.91 2.93
C GLY A 2 44.08 -3.55 4.33
N SER A 3 43.91 -2.76 5.40
CA SER A 3 44.31 -3.17 6.75
C SER A 3 43.42 -2.60 7.85
N ARG A 4 43.08 -3.46 8.82
CA ARG A 4 42.72 -3.20 10.24
C ARG A 4 41.63 -2.15 10.58
N ASN A 5 40.95 -2.19 11.74
CA ASN A 5 40.38 -3.25 12.59
C ASN A 5 39.61 -2.55 13.75
N ARG A 6 38.67 -3.26 14.40
CA ARG A 6 37.92 -2.91 15.64
C ARG A 6 36.77 -1.90 15.46
N GLY A 7 35.65 -2.01 16.20
CA GLY A 7 35.30 -2.98 17.27
C GLY A 7 33.93 -3.65 17.06
N GLN A 8 33.79 -4.89 17.52
CA GLN A 8 32.55 -5.69 17.43
C GLN A 8 31.87 -5.86 18.81
N LYS A 9 30.58 -6.21 18.80
CA LYS A 9 30.04 -7.25 19.68
C LYS A 9 29.05 -8.13 18.90
N PHE A 10 29.25 -9.44 18.99
CA PHE A 10 28.42 -10.55 18.46
C PHE A 10 28.03 -10.51 16.97
N SER A 11 28.65 -11.39 16.19
CA SER A 11 28.27 -11.74 14.82
C SER A 11 27.71 -13.16 14.76
N GLU A 12 26.64 -13.37 14.01
CA GLU A 12 26.12 -14.70 13.69
C GLU A 12 27.09 -15.47 12.78
N PHE A 13 27.31 -16.77 13.04
CA PHE A 13 28.19 -17.61 12.23
C PHE A 13 27.47 -18.08 10.95
N HIS A 14 27.73 -17.42 9.83
CA HIS A 14 27.40 -17.96 8.50
C HIS A 14 28.39 -19.05 8.10
N LEU A 15 27.90 -20.29 7.91
CA LEU A 15 28.71 -21.42 7.48
C LEU A 15 28.61 -21.62 5.96
N ALA A 16 29.50 -20.98 5.20
CA ALA A 16 29.59 -21.18 3.75
C ALA A 16 30.40 -22.45 3.41
N MET A 17 29.84 -23.33 2.57
CA MET A 17 30.55 -24.48 2.00
C MET A 17 30.42 -24.49 0.47
N CYS A 18 31.53 -24.24 -0.22
CA CYS A 18 31.65 -24.48 -1.65
C CYS A 18 31.82 -26.00 -1.92
N LEU A 19 31.12 -26.52 -2.92
CA LEU A 19 31.40 -27.83 -3.53
C LEU A 19 31.17 -27.71 -5.04
N ALA A 20 32.14 -28.16 -5.83
CA ALA A 20 32.10 -28.15 -7.29
C ALA A 20 31.67 -29.52 -7.86
N ASP A 21 31.16 -29.49 -9.09
CA ASP A 21 30.96 -30.55 -10.09
C ASP A 21 30.76 -32.02 -9.65
N GLY A 22 29.57 -32.53 -10.01
CA GLY A 22 29.52 -33.16 -11.33
C GLY A 22 29.86 -34.65 -11.46
N GLN A 23 29.74 -35.48 -10.43
CA GLN A 23 29.57 -36.94 -10.62
C GLN A 23 28.49 -37.56 -9.72
N GLN A 24 27.70 -38.47 -10.29
CA GLN A 24 26.77 -39.31 -9.53
C GLN A 24 27.53 -40.48 -8.88
N SER A 25 27.58 -40.51 -7.55
CA SER A 25 28.07 -41.65 -6.77
C SER A 25 27.17 -41.86 -5.55
N THR A 26 26.60 -43.05 -5.41
CA THR A 26 25.54 -43.38 -4.43
C THR A 26 26.01 -44.28 -3.30
N SER A 27 27.16 -43.98 -2.67
CA SER A 27 27.59 -44.66 -1.43
C SER A 27 28.68 -43.90 -0.67
N LEU A 28 28.33 -42.88 0.12
CA LEU A 28 29.24 -42.30 1.11
C LEU A 28 28.49 -41.53 2.20
N VAL A 29 28.42 -42.12 3.41
CA VAL A 29 28.05 -41.39 4.63
C VAL A 29 29.22 -40.47 4.97
N ARG A 30 29.00 -39.15 4.94
CA ARG A 30 30.03 -38.19 5.36
C ARG A 30 29.84 -37.82 6.82
N LYS A 31 30.91 -37.97 7.59
CA LYS A 31 30.99 -37.65 9.01
C LYS A 31 31.92 -36.45 9.20
N ALA A 32 31.49 -35.43 9.93
CA ALA A 32 32.27 -34.24 10.24
C ALA A 32 32.29 -34.02 11.76
N THR A 33 33.46 -34.19 12.36
CA THR A 33 33.66 -33.95 13.80
C THR A 33 34.07 -32.50 14.02
N ILE A 34 33.35 -31.77 14.88
CA ILE A 34 33.60 -30.36 15.19
C ILE A 34 33.87 -30.18 16.69
N PRO A 35 35.00 -29.57 17.08
CA PRO A 35 35.24 -29.18 18.47
C PRO A 35 34.42 -27.95 18.84
N ILE A 36 33.63 -28.03 19.92
CA ILE A 36 32.92 -26.89 20.51
C ILE A 36 33.34 -26.72 21.97
N THR A 37 33.82 -25.54 22.33
CA THR A 37 34.28 -25.22 23.69
C THR A 37 33.19 -24.48 24.45
N ILE A 38 32.72 -25.07 25.56
CA ILE A 38 31.71 -24.49 26.46
C ILE A 38 32.29 -24.48 27.87
N GLY A 39 32.27 -23.32 28.54
CA GLY A 39 32.80 -23.19 29.91
C GLY A 39 34.29 -23.56 30.05
N GLY A 40 35.09 -23.34 29.00
CA GLY A 40 36.52 -23.71 28.97
C GLY A 40 36.81 -25.19 28.74
N ARG A 41 35.80 -26.04 28.52
CA ARG A 41 35.98 -27.46 28.15
C ARG A 41 35.56 -27.70 26.70
N THR A 42 36.40 -28.38 25.94
CA THR A 42 36.16 -28.67 24.51
C THR A 42 35.55 -30.06 24.34
N PHE A 43 34.40 -30.12 23.69
CA PHE A 43 33.68 -31.35 23.35
C PHE A 43 33.77 -31.58 21.84
N GLN A 44 33.97 -32.82 21.40
CA GLN A 44 33.92 -33.19 19.99
C GLN A 44 32.49 -33.64 19.64
N ILE A 45 31.86 -33.00 18.66
CA ILE A 45 30.51 -33.35 18.19
C ILE A 45 30.59 -33.92 16.78
N ASP A 46 30.01 -35.11 16.59
CA ASP A 46 30.00 -35.82 15.32
C ASP A 46 28.72 -35.53 14.52
N LEU A 47 28.82 -34.80 13.42
CA LEU A 47 27.73 -34.60 12.48
C LEU A 47 27.76 -35.68 11.39
N ILE A 48 26.64 -36.40 11.22
CA ILE A 48 26.50 -37.49 10.24
C ILE A 48 25.50 -37.06 9.17
N PHE A 49 25.92 -37.08 7.90
CA PHE A 49 25.07 -36.70 6.76
C PHE A 49 24.65 -37.92 5.95
N LEU A 50 23.32 -38.12 5.84
CA LEU A 50 22.70 -39.12 4.97
C LEU A 50 22.08 -38.46 3.72
N PRO A 51 22.21 -39.05 2.52
CA PRO A 51 21.61 -38.51 1.31
C PRO A 51 20.12 -38.88 1.21
N HIS A 52 19.25 -37.89 1.03
CA HIS A 52 17.84 -38.09 0.70
C HIS A 52 17.58 -37.69 -0.76
N ALA A 53 16.70 -38.41 -1.46
CA ALA A 53 16.26 -38.03 -2.80
C ALA A 53 15.27 -36.85 -2.75
N LYS A 54 15.35 -35.96 -3.74
CA LYS A 54 14.58 -34.71 -3.94
C LYS A 54 14.81 -33.56 -2.94
N GLY A 55 15.51 -32.52 -3.43
CA GLY A 55 15.13 -31.13 -3.20
C GLY A 55 15.68 -30.46 -1.95
N ASN A 56 15.10 -30.74 -0.78
CA ASN A 56 15.35 -30.00 0.45
C ASN A 56 16.18 -30.79 1.46
N ARG A 57 17.18 -30.13 2.07
CA ARG A 57 17.98 -30.69 3.17
C ARG A 57 17.42 -30.23 4.52
N THR A 58 16.57 -31.05 5.13
CA THR A 58 16.15 -30.87 6.54
C THR A 58 17.18 -31.52 7.47
N LEU A 59 17.60 -30.83 8.52
CA LEU A 59 18.44 -31.41 9.57
C LEU A 59 17.58 -32.37 10.42
N LEU A 60 17.90 -33.66 10.42
CA LEU A 60 17.04 -34.70 11.01
C LEU A 60 17.77 -35.46 12.13
N GLY A 61 17.98 -34.75 13.25
CA GLY A 61 18.55 -35.28 14.49
C GLY A 61 20.03 -34.93 14.71
N VAL A 62 20.39 -34.75 15.98
CA VAL A 62 21.77 -34.77 16.47
C VAL A 62 21.85 -35.94 17.45
N ASP A 63 22.61 -36.98 17.10
CA ASP A 63 22.72 -38.19 17.93
C ASP A 63 23.74 -37.95 19.04
N PHE A 64 23.27 -37.47 20.20
CA PHE A 64 24.12 -37.22 21.36
C PHE A 64 24.63 -38.53 21.96
N LEU A 65 25.96 -38.68 21.99
CA LEU A 65 26.61 -39.81 22.67
C LEU A 65 26.10 -39.94 24.12
N LYS A 66 25.77 -41.19 24.47
CA LYS A 66 24.96 -41.63 25.63
C LYS A 66 25.50 -41.31 27.03
N THR A 67 26.49 -40.44 27.16
CA THR A 67 27.31 -40.19 28.35
C THR A 67 27.20 -38.77 28.92
N SER A 68 26.30 -37.92 28.38
CA SER A 68 26.24 -36.48 28.72
C SER A 68 24.95 -35.99 29.41
N GLY A 69 23.84 -36.73 29.37
CA GLY A 69 22.70 -36.52 30.29
C GLY A 69 21.82 -35.27 30.11
N ILE A 70 21.87 -34.62 28.93
CA ILE A 70 21.07 -33.41 28.61
C ILE A 70 19.96 -33.77 27.62
N VAL A 71 18.74 -33.25 27.84
CA VAL A 71 17.57 -33.46 26.95
C VAL A 71 16.86 -32.13 26.67
N MET A 72 16.41 -31.93 25.44
CA MET A 72 15.73 -30.71 24.96
C MET A 72 14.31 -31.06 24.48
N ASP A 73 13.29 -30.44 25.08
CA ASP A 73 11.90 -30.59 24.65
C ASP A 73 11.49 -29.46 23.68
N MET A 74 11.46 -29.80 22.39
CA MET A 74 11.10 -28.88 21.30
C MET A 74 9.60 -28.54 21.23
N ARG A 75 8.72 -29.14 22.05
CA ARG A 75 7.31 -28.74 22.13
C ARG A 75 7.05 -27.68 23.20
N ASN A 76 7.87 -27.62 24.24
CA ASN A 76 7.64 -26.77 25.42
C ASN A 76 8.74 -25.70 25.66
N ASN A 77 9.81 -25.67 24.85
CA ASN A 77 10.95 -24.75 24.98
C ASN A 77 11.61 -24.78 26.37
N PHE A 78 11.88 -25.99 26.88
CA PHE A 78 12.61 -26.25 28.11
C PHE A 78 13.83 -27.14 27.89
N TRP A 79 14.88 -26.89 28.68
CA TRP A 79 16.08 -27.73 28.76
C TRP A 79 16.14 -28.47 30.09
N TYR A 80 16.49 -29.75 30.03
CA TYR A 80 16.56 -30.68 31.15
C TYR A 80 18.00 -31.18 31.36
N PHE A 81 18.46 -31.10 32.61
CA PHE A 81 19.74 -31.67 33.06
C PHE A 81 19.39 -32.76 34.09
N GLY A 82 19.25 -34.00 33.62
CA GLY A 82 18.51 -35.03 34.35
C GLY A 82 17.04 -34.62 34.61
N ASP A 83 16.46 -35.16 35.68
CA ASP A 83 15.00 -35.14 35.92
C ASP A 83 14.43 -33.79 36.41
N LYS A 84 15.14 -32.67 36.21
CA LYS A 84 14.69 -31.33 36.63
C LYS A 84 14.74 -30.29 35.49
N PRO A 85 13.63 -29.58 35.20
CA PRO A 85 13.63 -28.50 34.22
C PRO A 85 14.49 -27.35 34.74
N SER A 86 15.46 -26.91 33.94
CA SER A 86 16.49 -25.98 34.42
C SER A 86 16.26 -24.53 33.98
N PHE A 87 15.83 -24.30 32.73
CA PHE A 87 15.59 -22.94 32.21
C PHE A 87 14.43 -22.89 31.20
N ARG A 88 13.73 -21.76 31.19
CA ARG A 88 12.70 -21.33 30.21
C ARG A 88 13.12 -19.98 29.63
N ILE A 89 12.84 -19.73 28.36
CA ILE A 89 13.06 -18.42 27.72
C ILE A 89 11.72 -17.66 27.63
N PRO A 90 11.54 -16.52 28.32
CA PRO A 90 10.41 -15.62 28.15
C PRO A 90 10.72 -14.46 27.19
N PHE A 91 9.74 -14.03 26.40
CA PHE A 91 9.78 -12.78 25.63
C PHE A 91 8.89 -11.72 26.31
N SER A 92 9.48 -10.69 26.93
CA SER A 92 9.04 -9.28 26.86
C SER A 92 9.71 -8.36 27.90
N LYS A 93 10.07 -7.15 27.44
CA LYS A 93 9.96 -5.84 28.12
C LYS A 93 10.61 -5.53 29.50
N ASP A 94 11.44 -4.49 29.43
CA ASP A 94 11.56 -3.32 30.33
C ASP A 94 12.30 -3.42 31.71
N VAL A 95 13.02 -2.33 32.03
CA VAL A 95 13.68 -1.93 33.31
C VAL A 95 14.94 -2.74 33.78
N PRO A 96 15.81 -2.22 34.68
CA PRO A 96 17.02 -1.47 34.28
C PRO A 96 18.37 -2.09 34.77
N LEU A 97 19.49 -1.43 34.46
CA LEU A 97 20.81 -1.66 35.08
C LEU A 97 21.30 -0.40 35.85
N PRO A 98 21.92 -0.56 37.04
CA PRO A 98 22.51 0.55 37.79
C PRO A 98 23.94 0.87 37.35
N VAL A 99 24.45 2.00 37.86
CA VAL A 99 25.80 2.55 37.69
C VAL A 99 26.69 2.10 38.85
N ASP A 100 27.98 1.76 38.62
CA ASP A 100 29.08 2.48 39.31
C ASP A 100 30.55 2.26 38.84
N ASP A 101 31.31 3.32 39.11
CA ASP A 101 32.75 3.60 39.20
C ASP A 101 33.92 2.65 38.76
N SER A 102 34.68 3.14 37.77
CA SER A 102 36.08 3.65 37.90
C SER A 102 37.27 2.65 38.19
N PRO A 103 38.57 3.08 38.34
CA PRO A 103 39.53 2.94 37.23
C PRO A 103 40.96 2.41 37.57
N VAL A 104 41.72 1.95 36.56
CA VAL A 104 43.19 1.64 36.66
C VAL A 104 43.93 1.98 35.34
N GLU A 105 45.23 2.29 35.41
CA GLU A 105 46.01 3.03 34.40
C GLU A 105 47.41 2.42 34.06
N ILE A 106 48.02 2.92 32.98
CA ILE A 106 49.48 3.19 32.80
C ILE A 106 50.52 2.10 32.35
N ASN A 107 51.46 2.59 31.49
CA ASN A 107 52.85 2.18 31.16
C ASN A 107 53.24 1.10 30.09
N SER A 108 53.80 1.59 28.96
CA SER A 108 55.25 1.65 28.56
C SER A 108 56.22 0.48 28.89
N SER A 109 57.33 0.20 28.19
CA SER A 109 58.10 0.89 27.11
C SER A 109 59.06 -0.08 26.35
N PHE A 110 59.65 0.33 25.21
CA PHE A 110 61.12 0.34 24.91
C PHE A 110 61.48 0.65 23.43
N CYS A 111 62.70 1.17 23.19
CA CYS A 111 63.34 1.55 21.90
C CYS A 111 64.90 1.41 22.05
N PRO A 112 65.82 1.96 21.22
CA PRO A 112 65.77 2.77 19.97
C PRO A 112 66.00 1.90 18.70
N THR A 113 66.79 2.13 17.62
CA THR A 113 67.80 3.13 17.11
C THR A 113 67.93 2.90 15.56
N ASN A 114 68.62 3.64 14.66
CA ASN A 114 69.54 4.81 14.68
C ASN A 114 69.62 5.50 13.27
N SER A 115 70.40 6.59 13.19
CA SER A 115 71.07 7.20 12.00
C SER A 115 70.23 7.86 10.88
N ILE A 116 70.56 9.13 10.60
CA ILE A 116 69.97 10.08 9.62
C ILE A 116 71.12 10.95 9.08
N PRO A 117 71.33 11.06 7.74
CA PRO A 117 71.12 12.34 7.02
C PRO A 117 70.71 12.12 5.52
N SER A 118 70.52 13.07 4.58
CA SER A 118 70.54 14.56 4.52
C SER A 118 69.86 15.08 3.23
N GLU A 119 69.73 16.42 3.12
CA GLU A 119 69.55 17.26 1.91
C GLU A 119 68.13 17.52 1.34
N VAL A 120 67.99 18.69 0.69
CA VAL A 120 66.78 19.53 0.63
C VAL A 120 66.78 20.40 -0.67
N PRO A 121 65.91 21.43 -0.84
CA PRO A 121 64.75 21.51 -1.75
C PRO A 121 65.01 22.15 -3.13
N LEU A 122 63.97 22.39 -3.94
CA LEU A 122 63.55 23.76 -4.33
C LEU A 122 62.26 23.87 -5.20
N HIS A 123 61.30 24.63 -4.67
CA HIS A 123 60.41 25.64 -5.29
C HIS A 123 60.11 25.77 -6.82
N ARG A 124 58.81 26.06 -7.05
CA ARG A 124 58.20 27.18 -7.84
C ARG A 124 57.74 26.99 -9.32
N ASN A 125 56.41 27.12 -9.45
CA ASN A 125 55.65 28.04 -10.33
C ASN A 125 55.60 27.86 -11.86
N THR A 126 54.36 27.97 -12.38
CA THR A 126 53.95 28.43 -13.74
C THR A 126 54.39 27.53 -14.91
N VAL A 127 53.68 27.45 -16.05
CA VAL A 127 52.83 28.43 -16.77
C VAL A 127 51.48 27.78 -17.21
N ASP A 128 50.56 28.62 -17.68
CA ASP A 128 49.24 28.31 -18.24
C ASP A 128 49.23 27.60 -19.63
N GLU A 129 48.01 27.26 -20.06
CA GLU A 129 47.49 27.26 -21.44
C GLU A 129 47.68 26.06 -22.41
N THR A 130 46.59 25.87 -23.20
CA THR A 130 46.44 25.23 -24.53
C THR A 130 46.37 23.69 -24.71
N GLU A 131 45.19 23.29 -25.23
CA GLU A 131 44.90 22.28 -26.28
C GLU A 131 45.30 20.80 -26.12
N THR A 132 44.27 19.94 -26.01
CA THR A 132 44.33 18.49 -26.28
C THR A 132 43.09 17.96 -27.03
N ASN A 133 42.88 18.48 -28.24
CA ASN A 133 42.41 17.65 -29.37
C ASN A 133 43.67 17.02 -30.01
N ASP A 134 43.68 15.83 -30.61
CA ASP A 134 42.67 14.78 -30.80
C ASP A 134 43.38 13.42 -30.71
N LEU A 135 42.69 12.36 -30.26
CA LEU A 135 43.07 10.99 -30.62
C LEU A 135 41.90 10.01 -30.48
N HIS A 136 41.05 9.96 -31.51
CA HIS A 136 40.06 8.90 -31.66
C HIS A 136 40.74 7.54 -31.86
N LEU A 137 40.48 6.58 -30.96
CA LEU A 137 40.61 5.16 -31.27
C LEU A 137 39.26 4.64 -31.79
N GLN A 138 39.27 4.06 -32.99
CA GLN A 138 38.11 3.37 -33.54
C GLN A 138 38.09 1.92 -33.06
N GLU A 139 36.92 1.43 -32.64
CA GLU A 139 36.70 0.00 -32.38
C GLU A 139 36.73 -0.75 -33.72
N GLY A 140 37.69 -1.66 -33.93
CA GLY A 140 37.71 -2.46 -35.16
C GLY A 140 39.00 -3.16 -35.63
N GLN A 141 40.10 -3.15 -34.87
CA GLN A 141 41.33 -3.86 -35.27
C GLN A 141 41.66 -5.08 -34.41
N SER A 142 42.15 -6.14 -35.07
CA SER A 142 42.62 -7.38 -34.45
C SER A 142 44.13 -7.36 -34.26
N LEU A 143 44.59 -7.74 -33.05
CA LEU A 143 46.01 -7.93 -32.72
C LEU A 143 46.76 -8.79 -33.75
N ASN A 144 48.01 -8.42 -34.02
CA ASN A 144 48.87 -9.09 -34.98
C ASN A 144 49.52 -10.37 -34.42
N VAL A 145 50.30 -11.07 -35.25
CA VAL A 145 50.87 -12.38 -34.90
C VAL A 145 52.01 -12.28 -33.87
N GLU A 146 52.84 -11.25 -33.92
CA GLU A 146 53.92 -11.05 -32.94
C GLU A 146 53.37 -10.62 -31.58
N GLU A 147 52.38 -9.73 -31.55
CA GLU A 147 51.64 -9.35 -30.33
C GLU A 147 50.99 -10.57 -29.65
N ARG A 148 50.41 -11.49 -30.44
CA ARG A 148 49.86 -12.75 -29.93
C ARG A 148 50.94 -13.69 -29.38
N ASN A 149 52.11 -13.76 -30.00
CA ASN A 149 53.19 -14.64 -29.54
C ASN A 149 53.78 -14.15 -28.21
N ILE A 150 54.03 -12.84 -28.09
CA ILE A 150 54.48 -12.22 -26.82
C ILE A 150 53.47 -12.46 -25.69
N LEU A 151 52.17 -12.39 -25.99
CA LEU A 151 51.12 -12.70 -25.02
C LEU A 151 51.09 -14.19 -24.63
N MET A 152 51.39 -15.10 -25.56
CA MET A 152 51.44 -16.55 -25.29
C MET A 152 52.67 -16.95 -24.44
N ASP A 153 53.83 -16.35 -24.68
CA ASP A 153 55.03 -16.63 -23.88
C ASP A 153 54.84 -16.15 -22.43
N LEU A 154 54.25 -14.96 -22.23
CA LEU A 154 53.85 -14.46 -20.90
C LEU A 154 52.80 -15.32 -20.18
N LEU A 155 52.02 -16.13 -20.90
CA LEU A 155 51.02 -17.03 -20.32
C LEU A 155 51.60 -18.39 -19.90
N ASN A 156 52.75 -18.81 -20.44
CA ASN A 156 53.31 -20.14 -20.17
C ASN A 156 54.02 -20.27 -18.81
N GLU A 157 54.46 -19.17 -18.19
CA GLU A 157 55.19 -19.22 -16.91
C GLU A 157 54.27 -19.20 -15.65
N SER A 158 52.95 -19.03 -15.81
CA SER A 158 52.01 -18.90 -14.68
C SER A 158 51.01 -20.06 -14.57
N LYS A 159 51.24 -20.96 -13.59
CA LYS A 159 50.36 -22.11 -13.34
C LYS A 159 49.00 -21.76 -12.72
N ASP A 160 48.83 -20.56 -12.17
CA ASP A 160 47.56 -20.14 -11.55
C ASP A 160 46.53 -19.61 -12.56
N ALA A 161 46.94 -19.33 -13.81
CA ALA A 161 46.06 -18.77 -14.85
C ALA A 161 44.97 -19.75 -15.34
N PHE A 162 45.16 -21.06 -15.21
CA PHE A 162 44.27 -22.07 -15.81
C PHE A 162 42.87 -22.13 -15.16
N VAL A 163 42.75 -21.73 -13.90
CA VAL A 163 41.47 -21.62 -13.19
C VAL A 163 40.70 -20.36 -13.62
N ALA A 164 41.41 -19.26 -13.91
CA ALA A 164 40.78 -18.04 -14.43
C ALA A 164 40.23 -18.24 -15.86
N PHE A 165 40.99 -18.90 -16.74
CA PHE A 165 40.60 -19.05 -18.15
C PHE A 165 39.43 -20.02 -18.36
N SER A 166 39.29 -21.03 -17.50
CA SER A 166 38.12 -21.91 -17.47
C SER A 166 36.86 -21.17 -16.98
N PHE A 167 36.97 -20.31 -15.97
CA PHE A 167 35.89 -19.39 -15.59
C PHE A 167 35.51 -18.39 -16.69
N PHE A 168 36.49 -17.86 -17.44
CA PHE A 168 36.22 -16.92 -18.54
C PHE A 168 35.56 -17.60 -19.74
N SER A 169 36.02 -18.79 -20.11
CA SER A 169 35.48 -19.57 -21.23
C SER A 169 34.04 -20.04 -20.96
N VAL A 170 33.72 -20.42 -19.73
CA VAL A 170 32.35 -20.75 -19.32
C VAL A 170 31.45 -19.50 -19.33
N ASN A 171 31.94 -18.34 -18.91
CA ASN A 171 31.15 -17.09 -19.02
C ASN A 171 30.90 -16.68 -20.48
N LEU A 172 31.82 -16.93 -21.40
CA LEU A 172 31.61 -16.67 -22.83
C LEU A 172 30.60 -17.66 -23.46
N LEU A 173 30.57 -18.91 -23.01
CA LEU A 173 29.53 -19.90 -23.34
C LEU A 173 28.18 -19.62 -22.66
N LEU A 174 28.15 -18.83 -21.57
CA LEU A 174 26.94 -18.32 -20.93
C LEU A 174 26.36 -17.06 -21.61
N SER A 175 26.76 -16.79 -22.86
CA SER A 175 26.10 -15.85 -23.78
C SER A 175 24.72 -16.35 -24.27
N SER A 176 24.04 -17.18 -23.48
CA SER A 176 22.69 -17.72 -23.70
C SER A 176 21.58 -16.89 -23.05
N LYS A 177 21.92 -15.80 -22.34
CA LYS A 177 21.01 -14.90 -21.59
C LYS A 177 20.08 -14.02 -22.47
N LYS A 178 19.49 -14.60 -23.53
CA LYS A 178 18.39 -14.05 -24.33
C LYS A 178 17.35 -15.14 -24.59
N MET A 179 16.64 -15.49 -23.51
CA MET A 179 15.45 -16.33 -23.45
C MET A 179 14.57 -15.82 -22.30
N VAL A 180 13.25 -16.03 -22.39
CA VAL A 180 12.32 -15.76 -21.28
C VAL A 180 12.51 -16.85 -20.22
N GLU A 181 12.39 -16.53 -18.93
CA GLU A 181 12.37 -17.55 -17.87
C GLU A 181 10.95 -18.12 -17.71
N GLU A 182 10.84 -19.43 -17.46
CA GLU A 182 9.58 -20.03 -17.02
C GLU A 182 9.12 -19.43 -15.68
N VAL A 183 7.80 -19.32 -15.52
CA VAL A 183 7.18 -18.75 -14.31
C VAL A 183 6.33 -19.79 -13.57
N PRO A 184 6.32 -19.78 -12.22
CA PRO A 184 5.67 -20.82 -11.41
C PRO A 184 4.15 -20.87 -11.63
N GLU A 185 3.54 -21.99 -11.24
CA GLU A 185 2.08 -22.14 -11.31
C GLU A 185 1.32 -21.36 -10.23
N TYR A 186 1.97 -21.19 -9.07
CA TYR A 186 1.45 -20.46 -7.93
C TYR A 186 2.44 -19.35 -7.59
N ILE A 187 1.93 -18.14 -7.38
CA ILE A 187 2.73 -16.95 -7.09
C ILE A 187 2.38 -16.41 -5.70
N GLU A 188 3.40 -16.23 -4.87
CA GLU A 188 3.29 -15.54 -3.57
C GLU A 188 3.54 -14.04 -3.79
N PHE A 189 2.51 -13.30 -4.22
CA PHE A 189 2.62 -11.86 -4.51
C PHE A 189 3.34 -11.04 -3.41
N PRO A 190 3.06 -11.22 -2.10
CA PRO A 190 3.78 -10.47 -1.05
C PRO A 190 5.29 -10.74 -1.03
N LYS A 191 5.72 -11.93 -1.48
CA LYS A 191 7.13 -12.36 -1.53
C LYS A 191 7.83 -11.79 -2.77
N GLU A 192 7.16 -11.77 -3.91
CA GLU A 192 7.71 -11.14 -5.11
C GLU A 192 7.81 -9.62 -4.97
N GLU A 193 6.89 -8.97 -4.25
CA GLU A 193 7.04 -7.55 -3.88
C GLU A 193 8.30 -7.30 -3.03
N GLU A 194 8.67 -8.20 -2.11
CA GLU A 194 9.94 -8.09 -1.37
C GLU A 194 11.16 -8.29 -2.27
N ASN A 195 11.08 -9.21 -3.24
CA ASN A 195 12.15 -9.42 -4.23
C ASN A 195 12.36 -8.15 -5.07
N ILE A 196 11.28 -7.53 -5.54
CA ILE A 196 11.32 -6.26 -6.28
C ILE A 196 11.79 -5.09 -5.39
N LEU A 197 11.38 -5.01 -4.12
CA LEU A 197 11.90 -4.01 -3.18
C LEU A 197 13.41 -4.12 -3.00
N ASN A 198 13.96 -5.33 -2.99
CA ASN A 198 15.40 -5.53 -2.87
C ASN A 198 16.12 -5.21 -4.19
N PHE A 199 15.56 -5.57 -5.34
CA PHE A 199 16.05 -5.14 -6.66
C PHE A 199 16.12 -3.61 -6.77
N TRP A 200 15.05 -2.88 -6.42
CA TRP A 200 15.04 -1.41 -6.44
C TRP A 200 16.06 -0.77 -5.50
N LYS A 201 16.41 -1.40 -4.38
CA LYS A 201 17.53 -0.96 -3.53
C LYS A 201 18.88 -1.20 -4.19
N THR A 202 19.07 -2.36 -4.83
CA THR A 202 20.32 -2.69 -5.53
C THR A 202 20.60 -1.73 -6.70
N ILE A 203 19.58 -1.31 -7.44
CA ILE A 203 19.73 -0.38 -8.57
C ILE A 203 19.49 1.09 -8.22
N ASP A 204 19.31 1.41 -6.92
CA ASP A 204 18.96 2.74 -6.40
C ASP A 204 17.85 3.44 -7.21
N ALA A 205 16.75 2.72 -7.42
CA ALA A 205 15.80 3.00 -8.50
C ALA A 205 15.21 4.41 -8.47
N PHE A 206 14.92 4.93 -7.28
CA PHE A 206 14.34 6.27 -7.14
C PHE A 206 15.37 7.38 -7.43
N LYS A 207 16.60 7.28 -6.91
CA LYS A 207 17.64 8.29 -7.17
C LYS A 207 18.11 8.23 -8.63
N ASN A 208 18.16 7.05 -9.25
CA ASN A 208 18.42 6.91 -10.69
C ASN A 208 17.26 7.46 -11.56
N CYS A 209 15.99 7.27 -11.17
CA CYS A 209 14.83 7.93 -11.79
C CYS A 209 14.94 9.47 -11.76
N LEU A 210 15.34 10.05 -10.62
CA LEU A 210 15.61 11.49 -10.50
C LEU A 210 16.78 11.92 -11.40
N LYS A 211 17.88 11.16 -11.40
CA LYS A 211 19.08 11.41 -12.23
C LYS A 211 18.76 11.41 -13.74
N GLN A 212 17.98 10.44 -14.23
CA GLN A 212 17.57 10.34 -15.64
C GLN A 212 16.58 11.43 -16.09
N SER A 213 15.89 12.08 -15.15
CA SER A 213 14.99 13.20 -15.45
C SER A 213 15.62 14.58 -15.24
N LYS A 214 16.86 14.67 -14.75
CA LYS A 214 17.55 15.95 -14.55
C LYS A 214 17.66 16.72 -15.88
N GLY A 215 17.22 17.98 -15.88
CA GLY A 215 17.17 18.85 -17.07
C GLY A 215 15.88 18.76 -17.88
N LYS A 216 14.97 17.81 -17.58
CA LYS A 216 13.59 17.84 -18.06
C LYS A 216 12.78 18.92 -17.30
N PRO A 217 11.63 19.40 -17.81
CA PRO A 217 10.82 20.41 -17.12
C PRO A 217 10.47 19.97 -15.69
N ARG A 218 10.61 20.87 -14.71
CA ARG A 218 10.22 20.58 -13.32
C ARG A 218 8.71 20.43 -13.21
N TYR A 219 8.27 19.51 -12.36
CA TYR A 219 6.90 19.38 -11.90
C TYR A 219 6.97 19.36 -10.37
N THR A 220 6.43 20.40 -9.73
CA THR A 220 6.55 20.58 -8.29
C THR A 220 5.38 19.90 -7.59
N PHE A 221 5.70 19.04 -6.63
CA PHE A 221 4.75 18.37 -5.76
C PHE A 221 5.09 18.72 -4.30
N TYR A 222 4.09 19.13 -3.52
CA TYR A 222 4.23 19.29 -2.06
C TYR A 222 3.55 18.11 -1.35
N ASP A 223 4.31 17.39 -0.51
CA ASP A 223 3.76 16.37 0.37
C ASP A 223 3.20 17.05 1.63
N GLY A 224 1.91 16.92 1.91
CA GLY A 224 1.33 17.39 3.17
C GLY A 224 1.94 16.62 4.34
N PRO A 225 2.57 17.31 5.31
CA PRO A 225 3.37 16.65 6.34
C PRO A 225 2.48 15.94 7.38
N PRO A 226 2.52 14.61 7.51
CA PRO A 226 1.83 13.92 8.59
C PRO A 226 2.43 14.26 9.97
N PHE A 227 1.57 14.30 10.98
CA PHE A 227 1.99 14.40 12.38
C PHE A 227 2.79 13.17 12.82
N ALA A 228 3.98 13.39 13.39
CA ALA A 228 4.87 12.34 13.89
C ALA A 228 4.40 11.73 15.25
N THR A 229 3.12 11.35 15.34
CA THR A 229 2.43 10.92 16.58
C THR A 229 2.08 9.43 16.63
N GLY A 230 2.25 8.71 15.52
CA GLY A 230 2.06 7.27 15.48
C GLY A 230 2.08 6.67 14.09
N LEU A 231 2.23 5.35 14.00
CA LEU A 231 2.15 4.54 12.78
C LEU A 231 1.03 4.95 11.79
N PRO A 232 1.19 4.76 10.48
CA PRO A 232 0.16 5.07 9.50
C PRO A 232 -1.10 4.21 9.65
N HIS A 233 -2.16 4.59 8.92
CA HIS A 233 -3.42 3.86 8.78
C HIS A 233 -3.95 4.06 7.36
N TYR A 234 -5.01 3.34 6.96
CA TYR A 234 -5.47 3.32 5.56
C TYR A 234 -5.72 4.69 4.92
N GLY A 235 -6.12 5.73 5.67
CA GLY A 235 -6.20 7.10 5.15
C GLY A 235 -4.85 7.71 4.71
N HIS A 236 -3.77 7.45 5.46
CA HIS A 236 -2.41 7.88 5.12
C HIS A 236 -1.86 7.08 3.93
N ILE A 237 -2.18 5.79 3.87
CA ILE A 237 -1.78 4.91 2.77
C ILE A 237 -2.48 5.30 1.47
N LEU A 238 -3.78 5.65 1.54
CA LEU A 238 -4.55 6.20 0.43
C LEU A 238 -3.93 7.50 -0.10
N ALA A 239 -3.73 8.51 0.75
CA ALA A 239 -3.13 9.78 0.34
C ALA A 239 -1.73 9.57 -0.26
N GLY A 240 -0.89 8.76 0.40
CA GLY A 240 0.44 8.38 -0.11
C GLY A 240 0.40 7.64 -1.45
N THR A 241 -0.62 6.80 -1.68
CA THR A 241 -0.82 6.06 -2.94
C THR A 241 -1.24 7.02 -4.07
N ILE A 242 -2.17 7.95 -3.83
CA ILE A 242 -2.56 8.97 -4.82
C ILE A 242 -1.35 9.84 -5.19
N LYS A 243 -0.59 10.28 -4.18
CA LYS A 243 0.63 11.09 -4.37
C LYS A 243 1.71 10.34 -5.16
N ASP A 244 1.91 9.04 -4.91
CA ASP A 244 2.85 8.20 -5.67
C ASP A 244 2.40 7.97 -7.12
N ILE A 245 1.11 7.68 -7.36
CA ILE A 245 0.54 7.49 -8.71
C ILE A 245 0.76 8.73 -9.57
N VAL A 246 0.36 9.91 -9.08
CA VAL A 246 0.44 11.15 -9.87
C VAL A 246 1.91 11.55 -10.14
N THR A 247 2.80 11.40 -9.15
CA THR A 247 4.22 11.73 -9.33
C THR A 247 4.99 10.72 -10.20
N ARG A 248 4.61 9.43 -10.19
CA ARG A 248 5.09 8.43 -11.17
C ARG A 248 4.61 8.75 -12.59
N PHE A 249 3.32 9.04 -12.77
CA PHE A 249 2.77 9.41 -14.07
C PHE A 249 3.39 10.69 -14.64
N ALA A 250 3.63 11.72 -13.81
CA ALA A 250 4.34 12.93 -14.21
C ALA A 250 5.77 12.63 -14.68
N HIS A 251 6.51 11.76 -13.98
CA HIS A 251 7.86 11.36 -14.41
C HIS A 251 7.83 10.63 -15.77
N GLN A 252 6.96 9.62 -15.90
CA GLN A 252 6.81 8.85 -17.15
C GLN A 252 6.27 9.68 -18.32
N THR A 253 5.60 10.81 -18.07
CA THR A 253 5.16 11.75 -19.11
C THR A 253 6.19 12.84 -19.44
N GLY A 254 7.40 12.75 -18.87
CA GLY A 254 8.56 13.53 -19.29
C GLY A 254 9.02 14.63 -18.34
N TYR A 255 8.54 14.66 -17.09
CA TYR A 255 8.92 15.69 -16.12
C TYR A 255 10.03 15.24 -15.15
N HIS A 256 10.76 16.22 -14.61
CA HIS A 256 11.57 16.05 -13.40
C HIS A 256 10.69 16.27 -12.16
N VAL A 257 10.46 15.20 -11.40
CA VAL A 257 9.51 15.17 -10.28
C VAL A 257 10.25 14.87 -8.99
N GLU A 258 10.71 15.92 -8.32
CA GLU A 258 11.28 15.83 -6.98
C GLU A 258 10.19 15.51 -5.94
N ARG A 259 10.54 14.72 -4.92
CA ARG A 259 9.59 14.20 -3.93
C ARG A 259 10.30 14.06 -2.58
N ARG A 260 10.15 15.04 -1.70
CA ARG A 260 10.70 15.03 -0.32
C ARG A 260 9.59 14.73 0.69
N PHE A 261 9.84 13.84 1.65
CA PHE A 261 8.88 13.57 2.73
C PHE A 261 8.86 14.73 3.73
N GLY A 262 7.71 14.97 4.34
CA GLY A 262 7.52 16.02 5.35
C GLY A 262 7.09 15.50 6.71
N TRP A 263 7.47 16.20 7.78
CA TRP A 263 7.00 15.90 9.13
C TRP A 263 6.49 17.14 9.84
N ASP A 264 5.23 17.07 10.30
CA ASP A 264 4.72 18.01 11.29
C ASP A 264 5.11 17.45 12.67
N CYS A 265 6.06 18.15 13.29
CA CYS A 265 6.74 17.69 14.49
C CYS A 265 6.19 18.29 15.77
N HIS A 266 5.26 19.25 15.69
CA HIS A 266 5.01 20.21 16.75
C HIS A 266 3.55 20.24 17.24
N GLY A 267 3.35 20.97 18.33
CA GLY A 267 2.05 21.33 18.86
C GLY A 267 1.30 20.17 19.53
N LEU A 268 0.01 20.44 19.76
CA LEU A 268 -0.85 19.62 20.61
C LEU A 268 -0.87 18.12 20.27
N PRO A 269 -0.83 17.65 19.00
CA PRO A 269 -0.86 16.22 18.72
C PRO A 269 0.34 15.43 19.29
N VAL A 270 1.53 16.03 19.30
CA VAL A 270 2.75 15.40 19.84
C VAL A 270 2.76 15.53 21.37
N GLU A 271 2.51 16.74 21.88
CA GLU A 271 2.41 17.01 23.31
C GLU A 271 1.36 16.13 24.00
N TYR A 272 0.21 15.86 23.37
CA TYR A 272 -0.89 15.06 23.94
C TYR A 272 -0.53 13.56 24.13
N GLU A 273 0.38 13.01 23.32
CA GLU A 273 0.90 11.65 23.55
C GLU A 273 2.03 11.62 24.59
N ILE A 274 2.82 12.69 24.71
CA ILE A 274 3.79 12.87 25.80
C ILE A 274 3.09 13.11 27.15
N ASP A 275 2.04 13.95 27.19
CA ASP A 275 1.19 14.21 28.36
C ASP A 275 0.66 12.90 28.95
N LYS A 276 0.21 11.96 28.11
CA LYS A 276 -0.22 10.63 28.55
C LYS A 276 0.93 9.76 29.02
N THR A 277 2.04 9.76 28.29
CA THR A 277 3.20 8.90 28.57
C THR A 277 3.87 9.27 29.89
N LEU A 278 3.90 10.56 30.22
CA LEU A 278 4.47 11.12 31.45
C LEU A 278 3.42 11.47 32.52
N ASN A 279 2.12 11.26 32.24
CA ASN A 279 0.98 11.56 33.13
C ASN A 279 0.90 13.05 33.58
N ILE A 280 1.22 13.97 32.67
CA ILE A 280 1.18 15.42 32.88
C ILE A 280 -0.27 15.91 32.96
N LYS A 281 -0.64 16.55 34.08
CA LYS A 281 -2.01 17.04 34.29
C LYS A 281 -2.16 18.53 34.01
N GLY A 282 -1.08 19.29 33.99
CA GLY A 282 -1.07 20.70 33.64
C GLY A 282 0.31 21.36 33.71
N PRO A 283 0.38 22.69 33.53
CA PRO A 283 1.59 23.49 33.51
C PRO A 283 2.54 23.24 34.68
N SER A 284 2.01 23.10 35.90
CA SER A 284 2.82 22.86 37.10
C SER A 284 3.56 21.52 37.09
N ASP A 285 3.18 20.56 36.25
CA ASP A 285 3.91 19.30 36.11
C ASP A 285 5.02 19.43 35.04
N VAL A 286 4.79 20.24 33.99
CA VAL A 286 5.83 20.62 33.02
C VAL A 286 6.88 21.52 33.68
N GLU A 287 6.48 22.41 34.57
CA GLU A 287 7.36 23.28 35.36
C GLU A 287 8.30 22.47 36.27
N LYS A 288 7.77 21.46 37.00
CA LYS A 288 8.58 20.52 37.81
C LYS A 288 9.54 19.69 36.98
N LEU A 289 9.16 19.33 35.75
CA LEU A 289 9.99 18.55 34.83
C LEU A 289 11.06 19.42 34.15
N GLY A 290 10.77 20.71 33.95
CA GLY A 290 11.52 21.63 33.10
C GLY A 290 11.10 21.53 31.64
N ILE A 291 10.94 22.69 30.98
CA ILE A 291 10.52 22.79 29.56
C ILE A 291 11.50 22.02 28.66
N GLU A 292 12.81 22.14 28.90
CA GLU A 292 13.86 21.40 28.18
C GLU A 292 13.64 19.88 28.20
N ASN A 293 13.34 19.30 29.37
CA ASN A 293 13.12 17.85 29.50
C ASN A 293 11.83 17.40 28.82
N TYR A 294 10.74 18.18 28.94
CA TYR A 294 9.48 17.92 28.26
C TYR A 294 9.63 17.97 26.73
N ASN A 295 10.28 19.02 26.22
CA ASN A 295 10.56 19.22 24.80
C ASN A 295 11.52 18.15 24.27
N ASN A 296 12.49 17.69 25.06
CA ASN A 296 13.35 16.57 24.70
C ASN A 296 12.61 15.22 24.59
N GLU A 297 11.57 14.96 25.38
CA GLU A 297 10.71 13.77 25.16
C GLU A 297 9.83 13.92 23.90
N CYS A 298 9.32 15.12 23.62
CA CYS A 298 8.64 15.42 22.36
C CYS A 298 9.55 15.21 21.13
N ARG A 299 10.81 15.66 21.20
CA ARG A 299 11.86 15.47 20.19
C ARG A 299 12.18 13.97 19.97
N LYS A 300 12.16 13.15 21.03
CA LYS A 300 12.39 11.68 20.97
C LYS A 300 11.24 10.90 20.32
N ILE A 301 9.97 11.24 20.58
CA ILE A 301 8.83 10.48 20.02
C ILE A 301 8.67 10.71 18.50
N VAL A 302 8.95 11.92 18.03
CA VAL A 302 8.96 12.29 16.60
C VAL A 302 9.90 11.39 15.80
N MET A 303 11.17 11.31 16.22
CA MET A 303 12.20 10.52 15.52
C MET A 303 11.88 9.02 15.50
N ARG A 304 11.27 8.50 16.58
CA ARG A 304 10.84 7.09 16.68
C ARG A 304 9.79 6.74 15.62
N TYR A 305 8.77 7.58 15.45
CA TYR A 305 7.72 7.31 14.46
C TYR A 305 8.18 7.59 13.03
N ALA A 306 9.05 8.59 12.81
CA ALA A 306 9.60 8.87 11.49
C ALA A 306 10.27 7.62 10.86
N LYS A 307 11.09 6.89 11.63
CA LYS A 307 11.71 5.66 11.16
C LYS A 307 10.69 4.54 10.86
N GLN A 308 9.71 4.34 11.73
CA GLN A 308 8.67 3.30 11.54
C GLN A 308 7.80 3.57 10.30
N TRP A 309 7.56 4.83 9.96
CA TRP A 309 6.87 5.19 8.72
C TRP A 309 7.73 4.95 7.47
N GLN A 310 9.05 5.21 7.50
CA GLN A 310 9.94 4.91 6.38
C GLN A 310 9.80 3.45 5.93
N ASP A 311 9.77 2.52 6.89
CA ASP A 311 9.68 1.08 6.61
C ASP A 311 8.31 0.71 6.00
N ILE A 312 7.20 1.27 6.51
CA ILE A 312 5.84 1.00 5.99
C ILE A 312 5.60 1.66 4.63
N VAL A 313 6.02 2.91 4.46
CA VAL A 313 5.89 3.67 3.21
C VAL A 313 6.74 3.04 2.10
N GLY A 314 7.94 2.57 2.46
CA GLY A 314 8.78 1.73 1.59
C GLY A 314 8.09 0.42 1.22
N ARG A 315 7.49 -0.31 2.18
CA ARG A 315 6.75 -1.56 1.91
C ARG A 315 5.52 -1.35 1.01
N MET A 316 4.89 -0.16 1.04
CA MET A 316 3.82 0.26 0.12
C MET A 316 4.32 0.68 -1.29
N GLY A 317 5.63 0.66 -1.55
CA GLY A 317 6.21 1.00 -2.84
C GLY A 317 6.13 2.50 -3.20
N ARG A 318 5.90 3.39 -2.23
CA ARG A 318 5.92 4.84 -2.48
C ARG A 318 7.35 5.31 -2.64
N TRP A 319 7.67 5.94 -3.77
CA TRP A 319 8.97 6.56 -4.00
C TRP A 319 8.94 8.02 -3.52
N ILE A 320 9.64 8.29 -2.42
CA ILE A 320 9.68 9.55 -1.68
C ILE A 320 11.00 9.61 -0.90
N ASP A 321 11.65 10.78 -0.82
CA ASP A 321 12.93 10.94 -0.12
C ASP A 321 12.73 11.08 1.40
N PHE A 322 13.41 10.24 2.17
CA PHE A 322 13.47 10.25 3.64
C PHE A 322 14.87 10.62 4.18
N GLU A 323 15.86 10.79 3.31
CA GLU A 323 17.21 11.24 3.66
C GLU A 323 17.25 12.78 3.62
N ASN A 324 16.78 13.37 2.53
CA ASN A 324 16.59 14.82 2.38
C ASN A 324 15.14 15.22 2.73
N ASP A 325 14.63 14.76 3.88
CA ASP A 325 13.29 15.14 4.34
C ASP A 325 13.23 16.59 4.86
N TYR A 326 12.05 17.06 5.23
CA TYR A 326 11.90 18.29 6.02
C TYR A 326 11.08 18.00 7.29
N LYS A 327 11.44 18.69 8.37
CA LYS A 327 10.78 18.59 9.69
C LYS A 327 10.53 19.99 10.22
N THR A 328 9.35 20.25 10.80
CA THR A 328 9.07 21.60 11.35
C THR A 328 9.98 21.98 12.53
N LEU A 329 10.62 20.99 13.18
CA LEU A 329 11.62 21.19 14.25
C LEU A 329 13.05 21.53 13.78
N TYR A 330 13.31 21.66 12.47
CA TYR A 330 14.63 22.06 11.98
C TYR A 330 14.81 23.58 12.13
N PRO A 331 15.93 24.10 12.69
CA PRO A 331 16.13 25.53 12.90
C PRO A 331 15.95 26.39 11.63
N SER A 332 16.37 25.90 10.46
CA SER A 332 16.16 26.56 9.15
C SER A 332 14.69 26.65 8.73
N PHE A 333 13.88 25.63 9.06
CA PHE A 333 12.44 25.65 8.85
C PHE A 333 11.77 26.67 9.79
N MET A 334 12.15 26.65 11.07
CA MET A 334 11.67 27.56 12.11
C MET A 334 12.03 29.03 11.79
N GLU A 335 13.24 29.28 11.28
CA GLU A 335 13.71 30.61 10.85
C GLU A 335 12.92 31.13 9.64
N SER A 336 12.58 30.26 8.68
CA SER A 336 11.70 30.61 7.56
C SER A 336 10.29 30.96 8.04
N VAL A 337 9.77 30.25 9.06
CA VAL A 337 8.49 30.56 9.72
C VAL A 337 8.55 31.94 10.41
N TRP A 338 9.68 32.27 11.07
CA TRP A 338 9.91 33.60 11.64
C TRP A 338 9.95 34.70 10.59
N TYR A 339 10.66 34.49 9.48
CA TYR A 339 10.68 35.44 8.36
C TYR A 339 9.27 35.69 7.83
N ILE A 340 8.49 34.63 7.57
CA ILE A 340 7.10 34.72 7.09
C ILE A 340 6.25 35.53 8.06
N PHE A 341 6.32 35.22 9.36
CA PHE A 341 5.58 35.96 10.38
C PHE A 341 5.99 37.44 10.42
N LYS A 342 7.28 37.76 10.31
CA LYS A 342 7.76 39.15 10.22
C LYS A 342 7.26 39.86 8.96
N GLN A 343 7.13 39.18 7.82
CA GLN A 343 6.50 39.78 6.64
C GLN A 343 5.01 40.08 6.86
N LEU A 344 4.27 39.21 7.56
CA LEU A 344 2.87 39.46 7.91
C LEU A 344 2.73 40.60 8.94
N TYR A 345 3.65 40.67 9.91
CA TYR A 345 3.73 41.74 10.91
C TYR A 345 4.00 43.09 10.25
N ASN A 346 5.02 43.17 9.39
CA ASN A 346 5.38 44.39 8.65
C ASN A 346 4.28 44.86 7.68
N LYS A 347 3.42 43.95 7.18
CA LYS A 347 2.23 44.29 6.38
C LYS A 347 1.02 44.72 7.23
N GLY A 348 1.11 44.73 8.56
CA GLY A 348 0.00 45.08 9.46
C GLY A 348 -1.05 43.98 9.65
N TYR A 349 -0.82 42.78 9.10
CA TYR A 349 -1.74 41.64 9.20
C TYR A 349 -1.66 40.92 10.54
N VAL A 350 -0.63 41.12 11.36
CA VAL A 350 -0.54 40.56 12.72
C VAL A 350 -1.11 41.56 13.73
N TYR A 351 -1.89 41.08 14.70
CA TYR A 351 -2.32 41.88 15.86
C TYR A 351 -2.57 41.02 17.09
N GLN A 352 -2.48 41.61 18.27
CA GLN A 352 -2.95 40.98 19.50
C GLN A 352 -4.45 41.26 19.68
N GLY A 353 -5.21 40.25 20.08
CA GLY A 353 -6.61 40.35 20.45
C GLY A 353 -6.95 39.34 21.53
N VAL A 354 -8.23 39.02 21.69
CA VAL A 354 -8.66 37.93 22.57
C VAL A 354 -9.48 36.89 21.81
N LYS A 355 -9.33 35.63 22.20
CA LYS A 355 -10.25 34.55 21.80
C LYS A 355 -10.95 34.00 23.02
N VAL A 356 -12.28 33.87 22.97
CA VAL A 356 -13.01 33.09 23.97
C VAL A 356 -12.76 31.60 23.71
N MET A 357 -12.20 30.89 24.68
CA MET A 357 -11.83 29.48 24.57
C MET A 357 -12.27 28.70 25.81
N PRO A 358 -12.57 27.39 25.69
CA PRO A 358 -12.77 26.52 26.84
C PRO A 358 -11.44 26.41 27.61
N PHE A 359 -11.49 26.52 28.93
CA PHE A 359 -10.32 26.70 29.78
C PHE A 359 -10.46 25.87 31.05
N SER A 360 -9.39 25.15 31.40
CA SER A 360 -9.31 24.36 32.63
C SER A 360 -8.68 25.21 33.73
N THR A 361 -9.49 25.59 34.71
CA THR A 361 -9.11 26.37 35.90
C THR A 361 -8.13 25.61 36.79
N ALA A 362 -8.38 24.31 37.03
CA ALA A 362 -7.47 23.45 37.80
C ALA A 362 -6.15 23.14 37.08
N CYS A 363 -6.08 23.39 35.76
CA CYS A 363 -4.86 23.24 34.96
C CYS A 363 -4.31 24.60 34.49
N SER A 364 -4.86 25.75 34.94
CA SER A 364 -4.47 27.10 34.54
C SER A 364 -4.22 27.30 33.02
N THR A 365 -4.96 26.61 32.14
CA THR A 365 -4.61 26.53 30.70
C THR A 365 -5.84 26.44 29.78
N PRO A 366 -5.82 27.09 28.59
CA PRO A 366 -6.83 26.87 27.57
C PRO A 366 -6.76 25.44 27.03
N LEU A 367 -7.91 24.92 26.62
CA LEU A 367 -8.04 23.64 25.94
C LEU A 367 -8.50 23.85 24.50
N SER A 368 -8.13 22.93 23.62
CA SER A 368 -8.73 22.86 22.29
C SER A 368 -10.20 22.40 22.34
N ASN A 369 -10.99 22.76 21.33
CA ASN A 369 -12.37 22.25 21.17
C ASN A 369 -12.44 20.70 21.11
N PHE A 370 -11.33 20.05 20.71
CA PHE A 370 -11.22 18.59 20.74
C PHE A 370 -11.00 18.04 22.17
N GLU A 371 -10.23 18.73 23.01
CA GLU A 371 -10.03 18.35 24.41
C GLU A 371 -11.27 18.62 25.27
N SER A 372 -11.96 19.74 25.08
CA SER A 372 -13.22 20.03 25.80
C SER A 372 -14.34 19.04 25.44
N GLY A 373 -14.31 18.48 24.23
CA GLY A 373 -15.23 17.43 23.79
C GLY A 373 -15.00 16.04 24.40
N GLN A 374 -13.89 15.79 25.10
CA GLN A 374 -13.55 14.43 25.58
C GLN A 374 -14.24 14.00 26.88
N ASN A 375 -14.74 14.95 27.68
CA ASN A 375 -15.29 14.67 29.02
C ASN A 375 -16.56 15.52 29.27
N TYR A 376 -17.62 15.29 28.51
CA TYR A 376 -18.94 15.85 28.82
C TYR A 376 -19.62 15.05 29.93
N GLN A 377 -20.14 15.74 30.96
CA GLN A 377 -20.78 15.11 32.11
C GLN A 377 -22.16 15.70 32.38
N ASN A 378 -23.10 14.87 32.86
CA ASN A 378 -24.44 15.30 33.23
C ASN A 378 -24.44 15.90 34.65
N VAL A 379 -24.40 17.23 34.75
CA VAL A 379 -24.42 17.97 36.03
C VAL A 379 -25.79 18.52 36.35
N VAL A 380 -25.97 18.95 37.61
CA VAL A 380 -27.11 19.75 38.07
C VAL A 380 -26.58 21.13 38.45
N ASP A 381 -26.81 22.11 37.57
CA ASP A 381 -26.41 23.50 37.80
C ASP A 381 -27.58 24.34 38.34
N PRO A 382 -27.31 25.50 38.99
CA PRO A 382 -28.33 26.49 39.27
C PRO A 382 -29.01 26.94 37.97
N ALA A 383 -30.31 27.27 38.04
CA ALA A 383 -31.04 27.89 36.96
C ALA A 383 -31.86 29.06 37.53
N VAL A 384 -31.43 30.29 37.24
CA VAL A 384 -31.95 31.51 37.88
C VAL A 384 -32.56 32.48 36.88
N ILE A 385 -33.61 33.17 37.30
CA ILE A 385 -34.19 34.32 36.58
C ILE A 385 -33.90 35.59 37.39
N VAL A 386 -33.34 36.60 36.73
CA VAL A 386 -32.84 37.82 37.38
C VAL A 386 -33.37 39.06 36.66
N SER A 387 -33.86 40.05 37.42
CA SER A 387 -34.49 41.27 36.89
C SER A 387 -33.50 42.43 36.69
N PHE A 388 -33.61 43.12 35.57
CA PHE A 388 -32.83 44.30 35.18
C PHE A 388 -33.80 45.47 34.87
N PRO A 389 -33.95 46.46 35.77
CA PRO A 389 -34.85 47.61 35.55
C PRO A 389 -34.39 48.49 34.38
N LEU A 390 -35.34 48.97 33.57
CA LEU A 390 -35.08 49.92 32.50
C LEU A 390 -34.85 51.33 33.07
N ASP A 391 -33.83 52.05 32.56
CA ASP A 391 -33.49 53.41 33.02
C ASP A 391 -34.67 54.39 32.91
N LYS A 392 -35.41 54.31 31.80
CA LYS A 392 -36.55 55.19 31.48
C LYS A 392 -37.82 54.83 32.26
N THR A 393 -37.94 53.59 32.74
CA THR A 393 -39.13 53.09 33.44
C THR A 393 -38.72 52.06 34.51
N PRO A 394 -38.17 52.50 35.66
CA PRO A 394 -37.60 51.59 36.68
C PRO A 394 -38.61 50.57 37.26
N ASN A 395 -39.90 50.85 37.13
CA ASN A 395 -41.01 49.97 37.53
C ASN A 395 -41.14 48.72 36.63
N VAL A 396 -40.45 48.70 35.48
CA VAL A 396 -40.47 47.65 34.46
C VAL A 396 -39.07 47.07 34.33
N SER A 397 -38.94 45.74 34.43
CA SER A 397 -37.65 45.05 34.33
C SER A 397 -37.60 44.02 33.22
N LEU A 398 -36.53 44.01 32.44
CA LEU A 398 -36.16 42.84 31.64
C LEU A 398 -35.86 41.68 32.60
N ILE A 399 -36.24 40.45 32.26
CA ILE A 399 -35.85 39.27 33.03
C ILE A 399 -35.02 38.31 32.19
N ILE A 400 -33.76 38.11 32.59
CA ILE A 400 -32.86 37.13 31.94
C ILE A 400 -32.94 35.79 32.67
N TRP A 401 -32.61 34.71 31.96
CA TRP A 401 -32.32 33.41 32.54
C TRP A 401 -30.83 33.06 32.37
N THR A 402 -30.22 32.40 33.34
CA THR A 402 -28.84 31.88 33.22
C THR A 402 -28.60 30.65 34.09
N THR A 403 -27.66 29.80 33.65
CA THR A 403 -27.09 28.66 34.40
C THR A 403 -25.71 28.95 35.00
N THR A 404 -25.16 30.14 34.75
CA THR A 404 -23.83 30.57 35.22
C THR A 404 -23.91 31.89 35.99
N PRO A 405 -24.51 31.93 37.21
CA PRO A 405 -24.59 33.14 38.04
C PRO A 405 -23.23 33.87 38.19
N TRP A 406 -22.12 33.15 38.24
CA TRP A 406 -20.75 33.68 38.28
C TRP A 406 -20.35 34.58 37.11
N THR A 407 -21.06 34.56 35.97
CA THR A 407 -20.81 35.49 34.85
C THR A 407 -21.54 36.84 35.01
N LEU A 408 -22.54 36.93 35.89
CA LEU A 408 -23.36 38.13 36.09
C LEU A 408 -22.58 39.37 36.59
N PRO A 409 -21.52 39.26 37.43
CA PRO A 409 -20.62 40.38 37.74
C PRO A 409 -19.93 41.01 36.51
N SER A 410 -19.82 40.28 35.41
CA SER A 410 -19.18 40.68 34.15
C SER A 410 -20.20 41.02 33.04
N ASN A 411 -21.47 41.23 33.40
CA ASN A 411 -22.49 41.64 32.43
C ASN A 411 -22.22 43.04 31.86
N LEU A 412 -22.27 43.20 30.54
CA LEU A 412 -22.10 44.50 29.85
C LEU A 412 -23.26 44.87 28.89
N ALA A 413 -24.10 43.92 28.49
CA ALA A 413 -25.29 44.18 27.66
C ALA A 413 -26.37 43.11 27.89
N ILE A 414 -27.53 43.28 27.26
CA ILE A 414 -28.58 42.27 27.14
C ILE A 414 -28.88 42.09 25.65
N CYS A 415 -29.10 40.86 25.17
CA CYS A 415 -29.50 40.59 23.79
C CYS A 415 -30.92 40.00 23.71
N VAL A 416 -31.64 40.38 22.67
CA VAL A 416 -32.96 39.87 22.29
C VAL A 416 -32.98 39.55 20.79
N ASN A 417 -33.90 38.69 20.36
CA ASN A 417 -34.12 38.47 18.93
C ASN A 417 -34.91 39.65 18.34
N PRO A 418 -34.48 40.28 17.22
CA PRO A 418 -35.21 41.42 16.65
C PRO A 418 -36.62 41.07 16.19
N ASP A 419 -36.82 39.87 15.64
CA ASP A 419 -38.02 39.49 14.87
C ASP A 419 -39.04 38.67 15.67
N LEU A 420 -38.66 38.15 16.85
CA LEU A 420 -39.57 37.43 17.74
C LEU A 420 -40.43 38.36 18.60
N ASP A 421 -41.51 37.79 19.14
CA ASP A 421 -42.52 38.50 19.92
C ASP A 421 -42.18 38.51 21.41
N TYR A 422 -42.21 39.72 21.99
CA TYR A 422 -41.97 39.98 23.42
C TYR A 422 -43.21 40.60 24.05
N VAL A 423 -43.41 40.30 25.33
CA VAL A 423 -44.53 40.77 26.12
C VAL A 423 -44.05 41.51 27.36
N LYS A 424 -44.78 42.58 27.68
CA LYS A 424 -44.73 43.28 28.95
C LYS A 424 -45.80 42.68 29.84
N VAL A 425 -45.38 41.93 30.84
CA VAL A 425 -46.24 41.05 31.62
C VAL A 425 -46.21 41.47 33.09
N LYS A 426 -47.39 41.64 33.68
CA LYS A 426 -47.56 41.88 35.11
C LYS A 426 -47.67 40.53 35.82
N ASP A 427 -46.88 40.34 36.86
CA ASP A 427 -47.01 39.26 37.84
C ASP A 427 -48.20 39.59 38.77
N ASN A 428 -49.23 38.74 38.79
CA ASN A 428 -50.44 38.97 39.58
C ASN A 428 -50.26 38.70 41.10
N ALA A 429 -49.14 38.09 41.50
CA ALA A 429 -48.81 37.78 42.89
C ALA A 429 -47.83 38.79 43.52
N THR A 430 -46.92 39.38 42.73
CA THR A 430 -45.96 40.39 43.22
C THR A 430 -46.22 41.82 42.72
N GLU A 431 -47.21 42.02 41.86
CA GLU A 431 -47.56 43.29 41.19
C GLU A 431 -46.43 43.89 40.30
N LYS A 432 -45.29 43.19 40.16
CA LYS A 432 -44.15 43.63 39.35
C LYS A 432 -44.43 43.48 37.85
N ILE A 433 -43.81 44.35 37.04
CA ILE A 433 -43.91 44.30 35.58
C ILE A 433 -42.57 43.86 34.99
N TYR A 434 -42.63 42.78 34.21
CA TYR A 434 -41.50 42.15 33.55
C TYR A 434 -41.58 42.26 32.03
N ILE A 435 -40.45 42.14 31.35
CA ILE A 435 -40.36 41.96 29.90
C ILE A 435 -39.63 40.66 29.60
N MET A 436 -40.28 39.79 28.81
CA MET A 436 -39.76 38.49 28.36
C MET A 436 -40.35 38.11 26.99
N MET A 437 -39.81 37.08 26.34
CA MET A 437 -40.38 36.56 25.09
C MET A 437 -41.71 35.86 25.37
N GLU A 438 -42.71 36.07 24.51
CA GLU A 438 -44.07 35.52 24.66
C GLU A 438 -44.05 33.99 24.73
N ALA A 439 -43.36 33.35 23.79
CA ALA A 439 -43.18 31.90 23.71
C ALA A 439 -42.40 31.28 24.89
N ARG A 440 -41.90 32.10 25.82
CA ARG A 440 -41.18 31.67 27.03
C ARG A 440 -41.90 31.99 28.34
N LEU A 441 -43.16 32.46 28.32
CA LEU A 441 -43.95 32.75 29.54
C LEU A 441 -43.96 31.57 30.54
N GLU A 442 -43.99 30.34 30.03
CA GLU A 442 -43.88 29.08 30.81
C GLU A 442 -42.61 28.97 31.68
N ALA A 443 -41.55 29.72 31.38
CA ALA A 443 -40.31 29.70 32.15
C ALA A 443 -40.41 30.42 33.52
N LEU A 444 -41.48 31.20 33.74
CA LEU A 444 -41.76 31.87 35.00
C LEU A 444 -43.16 31.57 35.55
N PHE A 445 -44.17 31.50 34.68
CA PHE A 445 -45.57 31.29 35.05
C PHE A 445 -46.07 29.94 34.53
N GLN A 446 -46.63 29.11 35.41
CA GLN A 446 -47.15 27.79 35.05
C GLN A 446 -48.61 27.85 34.56
N LYS A 447 -49.32 28.96 34.82
CA LYS A 447 -50.73 29.15 34.47
C LYS A 447 -51.00 30.59 34.03
N GLU A 448 -51.93 30.76 33.08
CA GLU A 448 -52.35 32.09 32.59
C GLU A 448 -52.88 33.01 33.71
N ALA A 449 -53.54 32.45 34.73
CA ALA A 449 -54.05 33.21 35.88
C ALA A 449 -52.95 33.83 36.77
N GLU A 450 -51.70 33.38 36.64
CA GLU A 450 -50.57 33.87 37.44
C GLU A 450 -50.03 35.23 36.91
N TYR A 451 -50.45 35.67 35.72
CA TYR A 451 -50.01 36.91 35.09
C TYR A 451 -51.09 37.69 34.33
N THR A 452 -50.77 38.91 33.90
CA THR A 452 -51.58 39.73 33.00
C THR A 452 -50.68 40.35 31.93
N VAL A 453 -50.94 40.09 30.64
CA VAL A 453 -50.21 40.75 29.54
C VAL A 453 -50.72 42.18 29.39
N LEU A 454 -49.81 43.15 29.44
CA LEU A 454 -50.10 44.59 29.32
C LEU A 454 -49.84 45.11 27.90
N GLU A 455 -48.84 44.55 27.22
CA GLU A 455 -48.32 45.05 25.93
C GLU A 455 -47.60 43.92 25.20
N LYS A 456 -47.66 43.91 23.87
CA LYS A 456 -46.95 42.96 22.99
C LYS A 456 -46.26 43.72 21.86
N PHE A 457 -44.99 43.40 21.60
CA PHE A 457 -44.14 44.09 20.62
C PHE A 457 -43.02 43.19 20.07
N LYS A 458 -42.34 43.62 19.02
CA LYS A 458 -41.15 42.93 18.47
C LYS A 458 -39.90 43.25 19.27
N GLY A 459 -38.98 42.29 19.44
CA GLY A 459 -37.75 42.51 20.21
C GLY A 459 -36.91 43.69 19.73
N LYS A 460 -36.96 44.00 18.43
CA LYS A 460 -36.34 45.19 17.82
C LYS A 460 -36.77 46.53 18.47
N THR A 461 -37.94 46.63 19.10
CA THR A 461 -38.36 47.86 19.80
C THR A 461 -37.64 48.08 21.14
N LEU A 462 -36.93 47.07 21.66
CA LEU A 462 -36.11 47.20 22.87
C LEU A 462 -34.70 47.71 22.57
N GLU A 463 -34.24 47.67 21.31
CA GLU A 463 -32.86 48.00 20.92
C GLU A 463 -32.40 49.37 21.44
N GLY A 464 -31.20 49.42 22.01
CA GLY A 464 -30.65 50.63 22.62
C GLY A 464 -31.26 51.03 23.97
N SER A 465 -32.25 50.30 24.50
CA SER A 465 -32.83 50.59 25.82
C SER A 465 -31.81 50.34 26.93
N GLY A 466 -31.48 51.41 27.68
CA GLY A 466 -30.58 51.34 28.83
C GLY A 466 -31.23 50.73 30.07
N TYR A 467 -30.42 50.05 30.88
CA TYR A 467 -30.85 49.39 32.12
C TYR A 467 -29.88 49.62 33.30
N GLU A 468 -30.37 49.45 34.52
CA GLU A 468 -29.56 49.50 35.74
C GLU A 468 -28.86 48.13 35.97
N PRO A 469 -27.51 48.08 36.03
CA PRO A 469 -26.79 46.81 36.20
C PRO A 469 -27.03 46.14 37.56
N LEU A 470 -26.74 44.84 37.63
CA LEU A 470 -26.82 44.07 38.88
C LEU A 470 -25.71 44.42 39.88
N PHE A 471 -24.53 44.83 39.38
CA PHE A 471 -23.33 45.08 40.16
C PHE A 471 -22.67 46.42 39.75
N PRO A 472 -22.03 47.15 40.69
CA PRO A 472 -21.48 48.47 40.40
C PRO A 472 -20.12 48.44 39.68
N TYR A 473 -19.38 47.33 39.73
CA TYR A 473 -17.94 47.27 39.41
C TYR A 473 -17.57 47.90 38.04
N PHE A 474 -18.37 47.62 37.00
CA PHE A 474 -18.14 48.10 35.64
C PHE A 474 -19.07 49.24 35.21
N LYS A 475 -19.86 49.83 36.12
CA LYS A 475 -20.90 50.82 35.79
C LYS A 475 -20.38 52.06 35.07
N HIS A 476 -19.09 52.39 35.22
CA HIS A 476 -18.41 53.46 34.48
C HIS A 476 -18.43 53.25 32.95
N LEU A 477 -18.42 52.00 32.46
CA LEU A 477 -18.48 51.65 31.04
C LEU A 477 -19.82 52.03 30.37
N LYS A 478 -20.83 52.49 31.12
CA LYS A 478 -22.07 53.04 30.55
C LYS A 478 -21.81 54.27 29.68
N SER A 479 -20.76 55.04 29.97
CA SER A 479 -20.28 56.15 29.12
C SER A 479 -19.70 55.67 27.78
N SER A 480 -19.06 54.50 27.77
CA SER A 480 -18.58 53.78 26.57
C SER A 480 -19.69 53.02 25.82
N GLY A 481 -20.96 53.15 26.24
CA GLY A 481 -22.11 52.54 25.58
C GLY A 481 -22.57 51.18 26.14
N ALA A 482 -22.00 50.68 27.24
CA ALA A 482 -22.47 49.47 27.91
C ALA A 482 -23.83 49.65 28.63
N PHE A 483 -24.40 48.55 29.12
CA PHE A 483 -25.66 48.46 29.87
C PHE A 483 -26.89 48.91 29.08
N ARG A 484 -26.98 48.42 27.83
CA ARG A 484 -28.11 48.58 26.92
C ARG A 484 -28.54 47.25 26.28
N VAL A 485 -29.75 47.22 25.75
CA VAL A 485 -30.24 46.08 24.93
C VAL A 485 -29.68 46.16 23.51
N LEU A 486 -29.28 45.01 22.99
CA LEU A 486 -28.80 44.73 21.62
C LEU A 486 -29.75 43.74 20.93
N CYS A 487 -29.63 43.59 19.61
CA CYS A 487 -30.40 42.62 18.83
C CYS A 487 -29.48 41.70 18.02
N ASP A 488 -29.76 40.39 18.06
CA ASP A 488 -29.10 39.37 17.23
C ASP A 488 -30.00 38.13 17.10
N SER A 489 -29.94 37.44 15.96
CA SER A 489 -30.83 36.29 15.66
C SER A 489 -30.46 35.00 16.40
N TYR A 490 -29.31 34.91 17.08
CA TYR A 490 -28.91 33.71 17.83
C TYR A 490 -29.83 33.40 19.03
N VAL A 491 -30.58 34.39 19.52
CA VAL A 491 -31.56 34.21 20.59
C VAL A 491 -32.79 33.46 20.03
N THR A 492 -32.97 32.20 20.42
CA THR A 492 -34.10 31.36 19.97
C THR A 492 -35.29 31.39 20.95
N SER A 493 -36.42 30.84 20.51
CA SER A 493 -37.64 30.66 21.34
C SER A 493 -37.65 29.36 22.16
N GLU A 494 -36.54 28.63 22.23
CA GLU A 494 -36.51 27.26 22.79
C GLU A 494 -36.12 27.20 24.27
N SER A 495 -35.44 28.22 24.80
CA SER A 495 -34.88 28.17 26.16
C SER A 495 -34.86 29.51 26.90
N GLY A 496 -34.68 29.43 28.23
CA GLY A 496 -34.69 30.60 29.12
C GLY A 496 -35.96 31.44 29.01
N THR A 497 -35.81 32.76 29.17
CA THR A 497 -36.86 33.79 29.01
C THR A 497 -36.88 34.42 27.62
N GLY A 498 -36.01 33.99 26.70
CA GLY A 498 -35.77 34.65 25.41
C GLY A 498 -35.09 36.03 25.54
N VAL A 499 -34.55 36.38 26.71
CA VAL A 499 -33.76 37.59 26.96
C VAL A 499 -32.44 37.13 27.58
N VAL A 500 -31.32 37.38 26.90
CA VAL A 500 -30.02 36.78 27.25
C VAL A 500 -29.08 37.85 27.79
N HIS A 501 -28.49 37.64 28.97
CA HIS A 501 -27.44 38.54 29.46
C HIS A 501 -26.18 38.38 28.60
N GLN A 502 -25.39 39.43 28.44
CA GLN A 502 -24.12 39.37 27.69
C GLN A 502 -22.96 39.58 28.66
N ALA A 503 -22.05 38.62 28.74
CA ALA A 503 -20.79 38.65 29.49
C ALA A 503 -19.63 38.43 28.49
N PRO A 504 -19.20 39.48 27.75
CA PRO A 504 -18.50 39.31 26.46
C PRO A 504 -17.18 38.56 26.50
N TYR A 505 -16.51 38.48 27.65
CA TYR A 505 -15.25 37.77 27.80
C TYR A 505 -15.44 36.32 28.30
N PHE A 506 -16.67 35.80 28.28
CA PHE A 506 -17.05 34.45 28.74
C PHE A 506 -17.97 33.68 27.77
N GLY A 507 -18.44 34.31 26.68
CA GLY A 507 -19.23 33.67 25.62
C GLY A 507 -18.80 34.15 24.22
N GLU A 508 -18.81 33.26 23.23
CA GLU A 508 -18.34 33.57 21.87
C GLU A 508 -19.31 34.49 21.11
N ASP A 509 -20.62 34.22 21.20
CA ASP A 509 -21.66 35.13 20.70
C ASP A 509 -21.70 36.45 21.50
N ASP A 510 -21.61 36.40 22.82
CA ASP A 510 -21.53 37.59 23.67
C ASP A 510 -20.39 38.52 23.25
N PHE A 511 -19.21 37.96 22.91
CA PHE A 511 -18.08 38.70 22.35
C PHE A 511 -18.42 39.30 20.98
N ARG A 512 -18.88 38.45 20.03
CA ARG A 512 -19.24 38.82 18.66
C ARG A 512 -20.25 39.97 18.62
N ILE A 513 -21.35 39.84 19.36
CA ILE A 513 -22.47 40.78 19.37
C ILE A 513 -22.06 42.10 20.02
N CYS A 514 -21.36 42.05 21.17
CA CYS A 514 -20.94 43.27 21.85
C CYS A 514 -19.82 44.01 21.10
N LEU A 515 -18.96 43.30 20.36
CA LEU A 515 -17.95 43.91 19.49
C LEU A 515 -18.60 44.57 18.26
N ALA A 516 -19.51 43.87 17.58
CA ALA A 516 -20.24 44.41 16.42
C ALA A 516 -21.09 45.64 16.77
N ASN A 517 -21.58 45.73 18.01
CA ASN A 517 -22.34 46.87 18.53
C ASN A 517 -21.48 47.94 19.22
N GLY A 518 -20.15 47.79 19.28
CA GLY A 518 -19.26 48.75 19.94
C GLY A 518 -19.50 48.91 21.45
N VAL A 519 -20.09 47.90 22.12
CA VAL A 519 -20.15 47.80 23.60
C VAL A 519 -18.79 47.37 24.15
N ILE A 520 -18.03 46.61 23.36
CA ILE A 520 -16.60 46.38 23.55
C ILE A 520 -15.85 46.76 22.27
N ARG A 521 -14.55 46.99 22.37
CA ARG A 521 -13.65 47.25 21.24
C ARG A 521 -12.46 46.28 21.24
N LYS A 522 -11.70 46.22 20.14
CA LYS A 522 -10.45 45.41 20.05
C LYS A 522 -9.27 46.03 20.84
N ASP A 523 -9.39 47.29 21.30
CA ASP A 523 -8.32 48.12 21.89
C ASP A 523 -8.58 48.54 23.36
N GLN A 524 -9.47 47.84 24.08
CA GLN A 524 -9.85 48.17 25.46
C GLN A 524 -9.42 47.10 26.47
N ASP A 525 -9.37 47.50 27.74
CA ASP A 525 -9.14 46.58 28.87
C ASP A 525 -10.11 45.39 28.88
N ILE A 526 -9.55 44.21 29.15
CA ILE A 526 -10.28 42.94 29.13
C ILE A 526 -11.14 42.83 30.40
N VAL A 527 -12.47 42.86 30.25
CA VAL A 527 -13.43 42.71 31.37
C VAL A 527 -13.57 41.23 31.76
N CYS A 528 -12.48 40.65 32.26
CA CYS A 528 -12.37 39.26 32.72
C CYS A 528 -11.81 39.22 34.16
N PRO A 529 -12.61 39.53 35.20
CA PRO A 529 -12.15 39.68 36.59
C PRO A 529 -11.91 38.33 37.30
N ILE A 530 -11.24 37.39 36.64
CA ILE A 530 -10.83 36.09 37.21
C ILE A 530 -9.38 35.76 36.90
N ASP A 531 -8.65 35.23 37.89
CA ASP A 531 -7.28 34.72 37.73
C ASP A 531 -7.23 33.43 36.90
N LEU A 532 -6.03 32.91 36.62
CA LEU A 532 -5.85 31.65 35.89
C LEU A 532 -6.36 30.41 36.66
N SER A 533 -6.56 30.50 37.98
CA SER A 533 -7.20 29.46 38.80
C SER A 533 -8.73 29.54 38.81
N GLY A 534 -9.33 30.51 38.10
CA GLY A 534 -10.79 30.72 38.09
C GLY A 534 -11.34 31.32 39.38
N LYS A 535 -10.54 32.12 40.10
CA LYS A 535 -10.98 32.87 41.28
C LYS A 535 -11.17 34.34 40.95
N PHE A 536 -12.14 35.00 41.57
CA PHE A 536 -12.38 36.43 41.36
C PHE A 536 -11.23 37.31 41.84
N VAL A 537 -10.91 38.33 41.05
CA VAL A 537 -9.93 39.40 41.36
C VAL A 537 -10.59 40.77 41.24
N ASP A 538 -9.83 41.84 41.49
CA ASP A 538 -10.33 43.21 41.32
C ASP A 538 -10.79 43.44 39.86
N PRO A 539 -11.85 44.23 39.63
CA PRO A 539 -12.61 45.04 40.60
C PRO A 539 -13.76 44.30 41.33
N VAL A 540 -13.88 42.97 41.22
CA VAL A 540 -14.98 42.20 41.83
C VAL A 540 -14.66 41.89 43.31
N VAL A 541 -14.91 42.88 44.17
CA VAL A 541 -14.52 42.83 45.59
C VAL A 541 -15.34 41.86 46.45
N ASP A 542 -16.66 41.77 46.27
CA ASP A 542 -17.55 40.96 47.15
C ASP A 542 -17.30 39.43 47.07
N PHE A 543 -16.68 38.98 45.98
CA PHE A 543 -16.40 37.56 45.71
C PHE A 543 -14.90 37.26 45.61
N LYS A 544 -14.04 38.25 45.86
CA LYS A 544 -12.58 38.17 45.66
C LYS A 544 -11.96 36.93 46.33
N GLY A 545 -11.14 36.20 45.57
CA GLY A 545 -10.50 34.96 45.99
C GLY A 545 -11.38 33.70 45.99
N GLN A 546 -12.71 33.83 45.82
CA GLN A 546 -13.62 32.69 45.71
C GLN A 546 -13.56 32.10 44.29
N TYR A 547 -13.61 30.78 44.18
CA TYR A 547 -13.72 30.08 42.89
C TYR A 547 -15.10 30.30 42.27
N VAL A 548 -15.17 30.42 40.94
CA VAL A 548 -16.42 30.77 40.22
C VAL A 548 -17.65 29.93 40.60
N LYS A 549 -17.53 28.59 40.67
CA LYS A 549 -18.66 27.71 41.04
C LYS A 549 -19.02 27.76 42.53
N ASP A 550 -18.09 28.14 43.41
CA ASP A 550 -18.39 28.35 44.84
C ASP A 550 -19.13 29.69 45.04
N ALA A 551 -18.74 30.70 44.25
CA ALA A 551 -19.32 32.04 44.27
C ALA A 551 -20.77 32.07 43.80
N ASP A 552 -21.22 31.16 42.93
CA ASP A 552 -22.61 31.06 42.44
C ASP A 552 -23.64 31.16 43.59
N LYS A 553 -23.38 30.47 44.70
CA LYS A 553 -24.23 30.49 45.91
C LYS A 553 -24.27 31.86 46.60
N ASN A 554 -23.13 32.55 46.65
CA ASN A 554 -23.00 33.86 47.28
C ASN A 554 -23.57 34.98 46.39
N ILE A 555 -23.40 34.85 45.08
CA ILE A 555 -24.02 35.72 44.05
C ILE A 555 -25.55 35.61 44.12
N MET A 556 -26.11 34.40 44.12
CA MET A 556 -27.56 34.21 44.30
C MET A 556 -28.06 34.81 45.61
N LYS A 557 -27.32 34.66 46.72
CA LYS A 557 -27.66 35.30 48.01
C LYS A 557 -27.66 36.82 47.91
N HIS A 558 -26.64 37.42 47.28
CA HIS A 558 -26.51 38.87 47.07
C HIS A 558 -27.68 39.43 46.22
N LEU A 559 -27.96 38.79 45.08
CA LEU A 559 -29.08 39.16 44.20
C LEU A 559 -30.45 39.02 44.90
N LYS A 560 -30.58 38.06 45.82
CA LYS A 560 -31.79 37.93 46.66
C LYS A 560 -31.93 39.05 47.68
N SER A 561 -30.84 39.49 48.33
CA SER A 561 -30.88 40.67 49.22
C SER A 561 -31.16 41.99 48.48
N LEU A 562 -30.79 42.11 47.20
CA LEU A 562 -31.16 43.24 46.35
C LEU A 562 -32.58 43.14 45.76
N GLY A 563 -33.34 42.08 46.05
CA GLY A 563 -34.66 41.84 45.46
C GLY A 563 -34.65 41.61 43.94
N ARG A 564 -33.48 41.33 43.36
CA ARG A 564 -33.22 41.15 41.91
C ARG A 564 -33.44 39.72 41.43
N LEU A 565 -33.26 38.74 42.31
CA LEU A 565 -33.53 37.32 42.01
C LEU A 565 -35.05 37.08 41.97
N VAL A 566 -35.58 36.77 40.78
CA VAL A 566 -37.03 36.57 40.52
C VAL A 566 -37.41 35.11 40.75
N HIS A 567 -36.66 34.19 40.15
CA HIS A 567 -36.88 32.75 40.29
C HIS A 567 -35.55 32.03 40.51
N GLN A 568 -35.59 30.93 41.27
CA GLN A 568 -34.42 30.09 41.56
C GLN A 568 -34.82 28.62 41.50
N SER A 569 -34.18 27.90 40.59
CA SER A 569 -34.37 26.47 40.34
C SER A 569 -33.01 25.80 40.08
N THR A 570 -33.03 24.54 39.65
CA THR A 570 -31.85 23.84 39.11
C THR A 570 -32.21 23.14 37.82
N VAL A 571 -31.22 22.97 36.93
CA VAL A 571 -31.38 22.25 35.65
C VAL A 571 -30.35 21.14 35.56
N LYS A 572 -30.76 19.98 35.01
CA LYS A 572 -29.85 18.89 34.69
C LYS A 572 -29.48 18.93 33.21
N HIS A 573 -28.20 19.12 32.90
CA HIS A 573 -27.71 19.25 31.52
C HIS A 573 -26.31 18.64 31.34
N SER A 574 -25.90 18.48 30.08
CA SER A 574 -24.55 18.02 29.73
C SER A 574 -23.59 19.20 29.68
N TYR A 575 -22.57 19.22 30.54
CA TYR A 575 -21.61 20.31 30.70
C TYR A 575 -20.17 19.80 30.46
N PRO A 576 -19.27 20.59 29.84
CA PRO A 576 -17.92 20.14 29.52
C PRO A 576 -16.99 20.19 30.75
N PHE A 577 -16.29 19.09 31.01
CA PHE A 577 -15.28 18.96 32.06
C PHE A 577 -13.89 18.81 31.46
N CYS A 578 -12.86 19.18 32.22
CA CYS A 578 -11.48 18.89 31.87
C CYS A 578 -11.25 17.38 31.85
N TRP A 579 -10.70 16.87 30.76
CA TRP A 579 -10.33 15.45 30.65
C TRP A 579 -9.10 15.07 31.49
N ARG A 580 -8.24 16.05 31.87
CA ARG A 580 -7.05 15.84 32.72
C ARG A 580 -7.33 15.87 34.23
N SER A 581 -8.26 16.73 34.67
CA SER A 581 -8.47 17.06 36.09
C SER A 581 -9.88 16.80 36.61
N GLU A 582 -10.82 16.38 35.76
CA GLU A 582 -12.24 16.11 36.11
C GLU A 582 -12.95 17.29 36.81
N THR A 583 -12.51 18.52 36.52
CA THR A 583 -13.14 19.77 36.97
C THR A 583 -13.98 20.40 35.86
N PRO A 584 -15.08 21.12 36.17
CA PRO A 584 -15.87 21.84 35.17
C PRO A 584 -15.00 22.85 34.42
N LEU A 585 -15.14 22.92 33.09
CA LEU A 585 -14.50 23.98 32.30
C LEU A 585 -15.27 25.30 32.44
N ILE A 586 -14.58 26.40 32.16
CA ILE A 586 -15.21 27.68 31.85
C ILE A 586 -14.82 28.09 30.43
N TYR A 587 -15.67 28.87 29.76
CA TYR A 587 -15.23 29.65 28.62
C TYR A 587 -14.70 30.98 29.13
N ARG A 588 -13.52 31.40 28.66
CA ARG A 588 -12.96 32.72 28.98
C ARG A 588 -12.19 33.29 27.80
N ALA A 589 -12.11 34.61 27.75
CA ALA A 589 -11.17 35.31 26.90
C ALA A 589 -9.72 35.01 27.33
N ILE A 590 -8.90 34.69 26.34
CA ILE A 590 -7.44 34.50 26.44
C ILE A 590 -6.78 35.43 25.42
N PRO A 591 -5.77 36.24 25.80
CA PRO A 591 -4.96 37.01 24.86
C PRO A 591 -4.33 36.07 23.82
N SER A 592 -4.44 36.43 22.55
CA SER A 592 -3.88 35.64 21.45
C SER A 592 -3.46 36.55 20.30
N TRP A 593 -2.46 36.10 19.53
CA TRP A 593 -2.03 36.76 18.31
C TRP A 593 -2.84 36.22 17.13
N PHE A 594 -3.33 37.13 16.31
CA PHE A 594 -4.19 36.86 15.16
C PHE A 594 -3.55 37.33 13.86
N ILE A 595 -3.86 36.62 12.78
CA ILE A 595 -3.65 37.06 11.40
C ILE A 595 -4.98 37.60 10.85
N ARG A 596 -4.96 38.80 10.27
CA ARG A 596 -6.11 39.50 9.68
C ARG A 596 -6.53 38.88 8.35
N VAL A 597 -7.28 37.79 8.39
CA VAL A 597 -7.77 37.11 7.18
C VAL A 597 -8.97 37.85 6.58
N GLU A 598 -9.80 38.49 7.41
CA GLU A 598 -10.98 39.26 6.96
C GLU A 598 -10.60 40.40 6.00
N GLN A 599 -9.45 41.07 6.25
CA GLN A 599 -8.93 42.12 5.36
C GLN A 599 -8.38 41.60 4.03
N MET A 600 -8.17 40.29 3.92
CA MET A 600 -7.75 39.62 2.69
C MET A 600 -8.91 38.90 2.00
N GLN A 601 -10.15 39.05 2.50
CA GLN A 601 -11.30 38.30 2.01
C GLN A 601 -11.56 38.52 0.51
N ASP A 602 -11.43 39.74 -0.03
CA ASP A 602 -11.59 39.97 -1.49
C ASP A 602 -10.55 39.22 -2.33
N LEU A 603 -9.29 39.20 -1.86
CA LEU A 603 -8.19 38.46 -2.52
C LEU A 603 -8.38 36.95 -2.40
N LEU A 604 -8.96 36.49 -1.30
CA LEU A 604 -9.30 35.09 -1.07
C LEU A 604 -10.60 34.69 -1.78
N GLN A 605 -11.54 35.59 -2.03
CA GLN A 605 -12.80 35.36 -2.75
C GLN A 605 -12.64 35.23 -4.27
N ALA A 606 -11.50 35.70 -4.80
CA ALA A 606 -11.02 35.25 -6.11
C ALA A 606 -10.69 33.73 -6.14
N ALA A 607 -10.73 33.02 -4.99
CA ALA A 607 -10.51 31.59 -4.86
C ALA A 607 -11.58 30.81 -4.03
N ASN A 608 -12.18 31.37 -2.97
CA ASN A 608 -13.19 30.70 -2.12
C ASN A 608 -13.99 31.68 -1.21
N GLN A 609 -15.24 31.34 -0.82
CA GLN A 609 -16.25 32.35 -0.46
C GLN A 609 -16.32 32.90 0.99
N GLU A 610 -15.83 32.23 2.04
CA GLU A 610 -15.98 32.72 3.44
C GLU A 610 -14.69 32.55 4.27
N THR A 611 -14.39 33.53 5.13
CA THR A 611 -13.12 33.62 5.91
C THR A 611 -13.31 34.34 7.26
N TYR A 612 -12.48 34.00 8.26
CA TYR A 612 -12.43 34.66 9.58
C TYR A 612 -10.98 34.83 10.05
N ASP A 613 -10.72 35.84 10.90
CA ASP A 613 -9.39 36.09 11.47
C ASP A 613 -8.82 34.87 12.24
N TRP A 614 -7.55 34.52 11.94
CA TRP A 614 -6.93 33.29 12.43
C TRP A 614 -6.07 33.55 13.67
N ALA A 615 -6.56 33.07 14.82
CA ALA A 615 -5.77 33.00 16.06
C ALA A 615 -4.60 32.02 15.88
N VAL A 616 -3.38 32.55 15.76
CA VAL A 616 -2.16 31.82 15.40
C VAL A 616 -1.25 31.52 16.60
N SER A 617 -1.49 32.11 17.78
CA SER A 617 -0.72 31.77 19.00
C SER A 617 -1.31 30.62 19.82
N ARG A 618 -0.44 29.88 20.50
CA ARG A 618 -0.79 28.74 21.38
C ARG A 618 0.03 28.85 22.69
N ASN A 619 -0.65 28.81 23.83
CA ASN A 619 -0.01 28.80 25.16
C ASN A 619 0.51 27.38 25.50
N ARG A 620 1.53 26.92 24.77
CA ARG A 620 2.08 25.55 24.79
C ARG A 620 3.62 25.56 24.83
N TYR A 621 4.27 24.40 24.83
CA TYR A 621 5.71 24.26 25.11
C TYR A 621 6.51 23.81 23.89
N TRP A 622 5.97 22.87 23.12
CA TRP A 622 6.63 22.23 21.99
C TRP A 622 6.09 22.75 20.66
N GLY A 623 6.79 23.71 20.06
CA GLY A 623 6.48 24.30 18.77
C GLY A 623 7.41 25.47 18.47
N THR A 624 7.39 25.97 17.22
CA THR A 624 8.15 27.17 16.84
C THR A 624 7.67 28.36 17.69
N PRO A 625 8.53 29.02 18.48
CA PRO A 625 8.08 30.12 19.32
C PRO A 625 7.78 31.38 18.51
N ILE A 626 6.86 32.22 18.99
CA ILE A 626 6.54 33.49 18.33
C ILE A 626 7.68 34.51 18.57
N PRO A 627 8.25 35.14 17.52
CA PRO A 627 9.43 35.99 17.62
C PRO A 627 9.10 37.45 17.95
N LEU A 628 8.25 37.68 18.95
CA LEU A 628 7.90 39.02 19.43
C LEU A 628 8.54 39.24 20.80
N TRP A 629 9.42 40.24 20.89
CA TRP A 629 9.97 40.77 22.14
C TRP A 629 9.25 42.07 22.49
N ILE A 630 8.73 42.16 23.71
CA ILE A 630 7.79 43.21 24.12
C ILE A 630 8.21 43.83 25.46
N SER A 631 7.95 45.12 25.65
CA SER A 631 8.13 45.81 26.94
C SER A 631 7.09 45.38 27.98
N ASP A 632 7.41 45.51 29.26
CA ASP A 632 6.48 45.14 30.36
C ASP A 632 5.15 45.95 30.35
N ASP A 633 5.13 47.08 29.64
CA ASP A 633 3.95 47.93 29.40
C ASP A 633 3.25 47.71 28.04
N GLY A 634 3.81 46.86 27.17
CA GLY A 634 3.21 46.49 25.88
C GLY A 634 3.37 47.49 24.73
N GLU A 635 3.92 48.69 24.96
CA GLU A 635 3.96 49.75 23.93
C GLU A 635 5.11 49.58 22.92
N GLU A 636 6.20 48.88 23.25
CA GLU A 636 7.32 48.59 22.35
C GLU A 636 7.35 47.11 22.00
N VAL A 637 7.32 46.80 20.69
CA VAL A 637 7.26 45.44 20.15
C VAL A 637 8.29 45.27 19.02
N VAL A 638 9.27 44.40 19.22
CA VAL A 638 10.28 44.02 18.24
C VAL A 638 9.95 42.65 17.66
N CYS A 639 9.61 42.60 16.36
CA CYS A 639 9.43 41.35 15.62
C CYS A 639 10.76 40.93 14.97
N VAL A 640 11.34 39.84 15.45
CA VAL A 640 12.56 39.23 14.90
C VAL A 640 12.19 38.31 13.73
N GLY A 641 13.06 38.23 12.72
CA GLY A 641 12.79 37.50 11.47
C GLY A 641 13.90 36.57 11.00
N SER A 642 15.03 36.50 11.71
CA SER A 642 16.13 35.55 11.44
C SER A 642 16.94 35.26 12.70
N ILE A 643 17.74 34.19 12.66
CA ILE A 643 18.73 33.83 13.67
C ILE A 643 19.78 34.95 13.75
N GLU A 644 20.35 35.37 12.63
CA GLU A 644 21.34 36.46 12.56
C GLU A 644 20.84 37.76 13.22
N GLU A 645 19.55 38.10 13.04
CA GLU A 645 18.95 39.27 13.68
C GLU A 645 18.84 39.10 15.19
N LEU A 646 18.50 37.90 15.69
CA LEU A 646 18.47 37.60 17.12
C LEU A 646 19.89 37.63 17.72
N GLU A 647 20.87 37.04 17.06
CA GLU A 647 22.27 37.06 17.50
C GLU A 647 22.78 38.50 17.62
N ARG A 648 22.50 39.35 16.62
CA ARG A 648 22.87 40.77 16.61
C ARG A 648 22.16 41.60 17.71
N LEU A 649 20.92 41.27 18.04
CA LEU A 649 20.13 42.01 19.04
C LEU A 649 20.41 41.58 20.49
N THR A 650 20.84 40.32 20.69
CA THR A 650 21.12 39.74 22.03
C THR A 650 22.61 39.65 22.36
N ASN A 651 23.49 39.73 21.35
CA ASN A 651 24.93 39.40 21.41
C ASN A 651 25.22 37.96 21.90
N GLN A 652 24.29 37.03 21.70
CA GLN A 652 24.47 35.60 22.00
C GLN A 652 24.42 34.76 20.73
N LYS A 653 25.10 33.61 20.73
CA LYS A 653 25.09 32.68 19.59
C LYS A 653 23.93 31.69 19.70
N ILE A 654 23.17 31.50 18.63
CA ILE A 654 21.92 30.73 18.61
C ILE A 654 22.04 29.55 17.65
N THR A 655 21.75 28.34 18.14
CA THR A 655 21.83 27.09 17.35
C THR A 655 20.50 26.32 17.26
N ASP A 656 19.53 26.69 18.09
CA ASP A 656 18.20 26.10 18.17
C ASP A 656 17.21 27.22 18.56
N LEU A 657 16.00 27.18 18.01
CA LEU A 657 14.97 28.21 18.17
C LEU A 657 13.81 27.80 19.09
N HIS A 658 13.85 26.63 19.72
CA HIS A 658 12.79 26.19 20.65
C HIS A 658 12.86 26.98 21.98
N ARG A 659 11.76 26.96 22.72
CA ARG A 659 11.58 27.76 23.95
C ARG A 659 12.71 27.60 24.97
N GLU A 660 13.20 26.38 25.16
CA GLU A 660 14.32 26.10 26.07
C GLU A 660 15.60 26.88 25.74
N SER A 661 15.82 27.21 24.46
CA SER A 661 17.02 27.90 23.98
C SER A 661 16.88 29.41 23.87
N ILE A 662 15.66 29.98 23.85
CA ILE A 662 15.45 31.41 23.58
C ILE A 662 14.56 32.18 24.57
N ASP A 663 13.77 31.53 25.44
CA ASP A 663 12.85 32.24 26.36
C ASP A 663 13.58 33.11 27.40
N HIS A 664 14.87 32.86 27.64
CA HIS A 664 15.71 33.61 28.58
C HIS A 664 16.45 34.81 27.92
N LEU A 665 16.29 35.00 26.61
CA LEU A 665 16.97 36.06 25.87
C LEU A 665 16.19 37.36 25.90
N THR A 666 16.86 38.45 26.22
CA THR A 666 16.31 39.82 26.26
C THR A 666 16.91 40.70 25.18
N ILE A 667 16.13 41.66 24.70
CA ILE A 667 16.58 42.65 23.71
C ILE A 667 16.53 44.03 24.38
N PRO A 668 17.62 44.83 24.37
CA PRO A 668 17.60 46.19 24.92
C PRO A 668 16.56 47.08 24.21
N SER A 669 15.71 47.73 25.00
CA SER A 669 14.71 48.68 24.49
C SER A 669 15.37 49.87 23.76
N ALA A 670 14.88 50.18 22.56
CA ALA A 670 15.28 51.39 21.84
C ALA A 670 14.58 52.64 22.40
N CYS A 671 13.42 52.47 23.05
CA CYS A 671 12.66 53.54 23.70
C CYS A 671 13.04 53.81 25.17
N GLY A 672 14.03 53.10 25.72
CA GLY A 672 14.49 53.27 27.11
C GLY A 672 13.67 52.51 28.17
N LYS A 673 12.74 51.64 27.76
CA LYS A 673 11.86 50.79 28.60
C LYS A 673 12.57 49.57 29.23
N GLY A 674 13.88 49.67 29.48
CA GLY A 674 14.69 48.58 30.04
C GLY A 674 14.96 47.45 29.04
N GLN A 675 14.51 46.24 29.37
CA GLN A 675 14.71 45.03 28.57
C GLN A 675 13.37 44.52 28.03
N LEU A 676 13.33 44.17 26.75
CA LEU A 676 12.19 43.54 26.11
C LEU A 676 12.27 42.01 26.32
N HIS A 677 11.13 41.39 26.62
CA HIS A 677 11.01 39.95 26.90
C HIS A 677 10.20 39.25 25.79
N ARG A 678 10.55 37.99 25.43
CA ARG A 678 9.79 37.23 24.43
C ARG A 678 8.38 36.94 24.95
N VAL A 679 7.35 37.05 24.11
CA VAL A 679 6.00 36.53 24.41
C VAL A 679 6.07 35.04 24.76
N SER A 680 5.17 34.54 25.63
CA SER A 680 5.26 33.14 26.08
C SER A 680 4.98 32.11 24.98
N GLU A 681 4.16 32.50 24.00
CA GLU A 681 3.48 31.58 23.10
C GLU A 681 4.35 30.97 22.00
N VAL A 682 3.89 29.82 21.51
CA VAL A 682 4.33 29.17 20.26
C VAL A 682 3.29 29.32 19.17
N PHE A 683 3.68 29.04 17.93
CA PHE A 683 2.77 29.02 16.79
C PHE A 683 1.77 27.86 16.82
N ASP A 684 0.67 28.06 16.10
CA ASP A 684 -0.21 27.00 15.62
C ASP A 684 0.55 26.11 14.62
N CYS A 685 0.51 24.78 14.76
CA CYS A 685 1.18 23.86 13.83
C CYS A 685 0.69 24.04 12.37
N TRP A 686 -0.56 24.49 12.17
CA TRP A 686 -1.08 24.86 10.86
C TRP A 686 -0.39 26.06 10.20
N PHE A 687 0.30 26.92 10.97
CA PHE A 687 1.13 28.01 10.46
C PHE A 687 2.49 27.49 9.99
N GLU A 688 3.07 26.52 10.70
CA GLU A 688 4.30 25.84 10.29
C GLU A 688 4.08 25.01 9.02
N SER A 689 3.08 24.13 9.01
CA SER A 689 2.74 23.32 7.84
C SER A 689 2.21 24.18 6.68
N GLY A 690 1.51 25.29 6.93
CA GLY A 690 1.15 26.28 5.91
C GLY A 690 2.36 27.06 5.36
N SER A 691 3.45 27.15 6.11
CA SER A 691 4.74 27.76 5.71
C SER A 691 5.68 26.79 4.96
N MET A 692 5.32 25.50 4.89
CA MET A 692 6.07 24.45 4.19
C MET A 692 6.58 24.81 2.78
N PRO A 693 5.82 25.48 1.88
CA PRO A 693 6.28 25.81 0.53
C PRO A 693 7.61 26.56 0.49
N TYR A 694 7.85 27.41 1.48
CA TYR A 694 9.03 28.27 1.62
C TYR A 694 10.04 27.64 2.58
N ALA A 695 9.56 27.14 3.72
CA ALA A 695 10.40 26.68 4.82
C ALA A 695 11.11 25.34 4.55
N GLN A 696 10.58 24.47 3.67
CA GLN A 696 11.25 23.21 3.30
C GLN A 696 12.58 23.43 2.54
N VAL A 697 12.79 24.62 1.97
CA VAL A 697 14.00 25.03 1.22
C VAL A 697 14.76 26.18 1.91
N HIS A 698 14.40 26.53 3.16
CA HIS A 698 15.02 27.63 3.92
C HIS A 698 14.90 29.02 3.25
N TYR A 699 13.83 29.24 2.48
CA TYR A 699 13.55 30.55 1.88
C TYR A 699 13.25 31.61 2.96
N PRO A 700 13.78 32.85 2.84
CA PRO A 700 14.49 33.42 1.70
C PRO A 700 16.02 33.28 1.76
N PHE A 701 16.56 32.77 2.86
CA PHE A 701 17.98 32.75 3.20
C PHE A 701 18.79 31.90 2.23
N GLU A 702 18.26 30.73 1.88
CA GLU A 702 18.82 29.85 0.86
C GLU A 702 17.81 29.55 -0.26
N ASN A 703 18.30 28.92 -1.33
CA ASN A 703 17.50 28.27 -2.38
C ASN A 703 16.43 29.17 -3.03
N THR A 704 16.60 30.50 -3.00
CA THR A 704 15.63 31.51 -3.47
C THR A 704 15.21 31.29 -4.93
N LYS A 705 16.16 30.86 -5.78
CA LYS A 705 15.91 30.48 -7.17
C LYS A 705 15.05 29.22 -7.26
N GLU A 706 15.36 28.21 -6.46
CA GLU A 706 14.68 26.91 -6.46
C GLU A 706 13.22 27.04 -6.03
N PHE A 707 12.96 27.88 -5.01
CA PHE A 707 11.60 28.30 -4.64
C PHE A 707 10.91 29.00 -5.82
N SER A 708 11.56 29.99 -6.44
CA SER A 708 10.98 30.80 -7.52
C SER A 708 10.65 30.01 -8.79
N GLU A 709 11.43 28.96 -9.09
CA GLU A 709 11.16 28.03 -10.20
C GLU A 709 10.17 26.91 -9.81
N GLY A 710 10.02 26.62 -8.51
CA GLY A 710 9.11 25.58 -8.01
C GLY A 710 7.68 26.05 -7.73
N PHE A 711 7.49 27.31 -7.32
CA PHE A 711 6.23 27.84 -6.81
C PHE A 711 5.41 28.60 -7.89
N PRO A 712 4.07 28.42 -7.96
CA PRO A 712 3.24 27.52 -7.15
C PRO A 712 3.31 26.07 -7.61
N ALA A 713 3.12 25.13 -6.69
CA ALA A 713 3.21 23.69 -6.96
C ALA A 713 2.21 23.23 -8.03
N ASP A 714 2.59 22.27 -8.88
CA ASP A 714 1.69 21.71 -9.87
C ASP A 714 0.57 20.87 -9.25
N PHE A 715 0.85 20.20 -8.13
CA PHE A 715 -0.07 19.23 -7.54
C PHE A 715 0.14 19.01 -6.03
N ILE A 716 -0.97 18.87 -5.29
CA ILE A 716 -1.05 18.32 -3.93
C ILE A 716 -2.25 17.35 -3.80
N ALA A 717 -2.24 16.44 -2.82
CA ALA A 717 -3.39 15.59 -2.53
C ALA A 717 -3.44 15.08 -1.08
N GLU A 718 -4.54 15.38 -0.37
CA GLU A 718 -4.79 14.95 1.02
C GLU A 718 -6.29 14.67 1.26
N GLY A 719 -6.64 14.34 2.50
CA GLY A 719 -8.02 14.10 2.94
C GLY A 719 -8.92 15.35 2.96
N LEU A 720 -10.23 15.12 2.85
CA LEU A 720 -11.30 16.13 2.89
C LEU A 720 -11.25 17.04 4.13
N ASP A 721 -10.74 16.54 5.25
CA ASP A 721 -10.47 17.30 6.48
C ASP A 721 -9.48 18.47 6.27
N GLN A 722 -8.56 18.38 5.31
CA GLN A 722 -7.58 19.44 5.04
C GLN A 722 -8.16 20.68 4.37
N THR A 723 -9.42 20.63 3.91
CA THR A 723 -10.19 21.83 3.51
C THR A 723 -10.36 22.85 4.64
N ARG A 724 -10.23 22.43 5.91
CA ARG A 724 -10.22 23.29 7.11
C ARG A 724 -8.88 23.22 7.87
N GLY A 725 -7.83 22.73 7.21
CA GLY A 725 -6.49 22.55 7.74
C GLY A 725 -5.45 23.04 6.73
N TRP A 726 -4.58 22.15 6.26
CA TRP A 726 -3.42 22.52 5.44
C TRP A 726 -3.76 23.30 4.17
N PHE A 727 -4.83 22.96 3.44
CA PHE A 727 -5.20 23.69 2.21
C PHE A 727 -5.59 25.15 2.52
N TYR A 728 -6.26 25.40 3.64
CA TYR A 728 -6.66 26.73 4.07
C TYR A 728 -5.44 27.58 4.46
N THR A 729 -4.54 27.07 5.30
CA THR A 729 -3.41 27.87 5.78
C THR A 729 -2.34 28.09 4.71
N LEU A 730 -2.13 27.12 3.81
CA LEU A 730 -1.41 27.32 2.56
C LEU A 730 -1.97 28.53 1.79
N LEU A 731 -3.28 28.54 1.49
CA LEU A 731 -3.94 29.62 0.73
C LEU A 731 -3.84 30.98 1.43
N VAL A 732 -4.07 31.04 2.73
CA VAL A 732 -3.98 32.28 3.52
C VAL A 732 -2.56 32.86 3.49
N ILE A 733 -1.54 32.08 3.81
CA ILE A 733 -0.14 32.56 3.85
C ILE A 733 0.32 32.96 2.43
N SER A 734 0.00 32.14 1.43
CA SER A 734 0.36 32.40 0.03
C SER A 734 -0.26 33.68 -0.53
N THR A 735 -1.55 33.92 -0.21
CA THR A 735 -2.26 35.15 -0.61
C THR A 735 -1.73 36.37 0.14
N ALA A 736 -1.48 36.24 1.45
CA ALA A 736 -0.95 37.31 2.28
C ALA A 736 0.46 37.77 1.87
N LEU A 737 1.32 36.82 1.45
CA LEU A 737 2.68 37.12 0.99
C LEU A 737 2.71 37.60 -0.46
N TYR A 738 2.07 36.87 -1.39
CA TYR A 738 2.27 37.00 -2.84
C TYR A 738 1.00 37.25 -3.68
N GLY A 739 -0.18 37.26 -3.07
CA GLY A 739 -1.46 37.49 -3.77
C GLY A 739 -1.83 36.38 -4.77
N LYS A 740 -1.41 35.12 -4.53
CA LYS A 740 -1.61 33.97 -5.43
C LYS A 740 -1.94 32.71 -4.63
N ALA A 741 -2.53 31.72 -5.30
CA ALA A 741 -2.67 30.36 -4.77
C ALA A 741 -1.30 29.64 -4.78
N PRO A 742 -0.99 28.79 -3.78
CA PRO A 742 0.30 28.09 -3.67
C PRO A 742 0.39 26.79 -4.47
N PHE A 743 -0.73 26.34 -5.06
CA PHE A 743 -0.83 25.13 -5.87
C PHE A 743 -1.75 25.35 -7.08
N LYS A 744 -1.53 24.58 -8.16
CA LYS A 744 -2.30 24.61 -9.40
C LYS A 744 -3.45 23.57 -9.41
N ASN A 745 -3.20 22.38 -8.87
CA ASN A 745 -4.17 21.27 -8.84
C ASN A 745 -4.23 20.59 -7.46
N VAL A 746 -5.42 20.12 -7.07
CA VAL A 746 -5.66 19.39 -5.82
C VAL A 746 -6.49 18.13 -6.10
N ILE A 747 -6.08 16.98 -5.57
CA ILE A 747 -6.99 15.83 -5.39
C ILE A 747 -7.40 15.74 -3.92
N VAL A 748 -8.69 15.86 -3.64
CA VAL A 748 -9.26 15.69 -2.30
C VAL A 748 -9.78 14.27 -2.15
N ASN A 749 -9.16 13.46 -1.28
CA ASN A 749 -9.66 12.13 -0.98
C ASN A 749 -10.64 12.12 0.20
N GLY A 750 -11.58 11.18 0.18
CA GLY A 750 -12.56 11.00 1.24
C GLY A 750 -11.99 10.30 2.48
N LEU A 751 -12.88 9.94 3.40
CA LEU A 751 -12.52 9.34 4.69
C LEU A 751 -12.60 7.82 4.65
N VAL A 752 -11.51 7.15 5.01
CA VAL A 752 -11.49 5.71 5.25
C VAL A 752 -11.92 5.44 6.70
N LEU A 753 -13.05 4.78 6.87
CA LEU A 753 -13.65 4.40 8.15
C LEU A 753 -13.49 2.90 8.39
N ALA A 754 -13.64 2.48 9.65
CA ALA A 754 -13.76 1.07 10.00
C ALA A 754 -15.01 0.42 9.37
N SER A 755 -15.06 -0.91 9.37
CA SER A 755 -16.16 -1.69 8.79
C SER A 755 -17.52 -1.42 9.44
N ASP A 756 -17.53 -0.88 10.67
CA ASP A 756 -18.69 -0.47 11.47
C ASP A 756 -19.10 1.01 11.27
N ARG A 757 -18.52 1.69 10.27
CA ARG A 757 -18.66 3.14 10.01
C ARG A 757 -18.11 4.06 11.10
N GLN A 758 -17.39 3.58 12.10
CA GLN A 758 -16.69 4.45 13.05
C GLN A 758 -15.37 4.97 12.49
N LYS A 759 -14.93 6.15 12.95
CA LYS A 759 -13.57 6.64 12.66
C LYS A 759 -12.54 5.63 13.18
N MET A 760 -11.56 5.30 12.34
CA MET A 760 -10.46 4.40 12.71
C MET A 760 -9.69 4.96 13.90
N SER A 761 -9.38 4.13 14.89
CA SER A 761 -8.54 4.51 16.02
C SER A 761 -7.81 3.33 16.62
N LYS A 762 -6.49 3.47 16.81
CA LYS A 762 -5.64 2.48 17.51
C LYS A 762 -6.13 2.19 18.93
N ARG A 763 -6.71 3.20 19.62
CA ARG A 763 -7.33 3.05 20.94
C ARG A 763 -8.57 2.13 20.90
N LYS A 764 -9.33 2.14 19.80
CA LYS A 764 -10.48 1.26 19.56
C LYS A 764 -10.11 -0.11 18.97
N LYS A 765 -8.92 -0.24 18.36
CA LYS A 765 -8.48 -1.43 17.59
C LYS A 765 -9.51 -1.89 16.54
N ASN A 766 -10.23 -0.94 15.93
CA ASN A 766 -11.35 -1.20 15.02
C ASN A 766 -10.96 -1.36 13.54
N TYR A 767 -9.69 -1.63 13.23
CA TYR A 767 -9.21 -1.92 11.87
C TYR A 767 -8.01 -2.90 11.92
N PRO A 768 -7.84 -3.79 10.92
CA PRO A 768 -6.68 -4.69 10.85
C PRO A 768 -5.41 -3.91 10.51
N ASP A 769 -4.25 -4.33 11.00
CA ASP A 769 -2.99 -3.63 10.74
C ASP A 769 -2.66 -3.62 9.22
N PRO A 770 -2.31 -2.47 8.63
CA PRO A 770 -1.96 -2.43 7.21
C PRO A 770 -0.78 -3.34 6.83
N LEU A 771 0.19 -3.58 7.70
CA LEU A 771 1.28 -4.52 7.41
C LEU A 771 0.77 -5.96 7.34
N ASP A 772 -0.13 -6.37 8.22
CA ASP A 772 -0.71 -7.72 8.18
C ASP A 772 -1.48 -7.96 6.87
N VAL A 773 -2.23 -6.95 6.40
CA VAL A 773 -2.96 -7.01 5.12
C VAL A 773 -1.99 -7.05 3.93
N VAL A 774 -0.92 -6.24 3.94
CA VAL A 774 0.09 -6.22 2.88
C VAL A 774 0.91 -7.52 2.83
N ASN A 775 1.30 -8.07 3.98
CA ASN A 775 2.02 -9.34 4.06
C ASN A 775 1.16 -10.53 3.61
N LYS A 776 -0.16 -10.39 3.60
CA LYS A 776 -1.14 -11.44 3.23
C LYS A 776 -1.62 -11.36 1.77
N TYR A 777 -1.72 -10.16 1.19
CA TYR A 777 -2.29 -9.96 -0.16
C TYR A 777 -1.45 -9.10 -1.11
N GLY A 778 -0.38 -8.48 -0.62
CA GLY A 778 0.45 -7.55 -1.38
C GLY A 778 0.02 -6.09 -1.22
N ALA A 779 0.99 -5.20 -1.32
CA ALA A 779 0.83 -3.76 -1.39
C ALA A 779 0.08 -3.33 -2.66
N ASP A 780 0.34 -3.96 -3.81
CA ASP A 780 -0.36 -3.63 -5.06
C ASP A 780 -1.87 -3.92 -4.98
N SER A 781 -2.26 -5.00 -4.30
CA SER A 781 -3.67 -5.32 -4.00
C SER A 781 -4.31 -4.25 -3.10
N LEU A 782 -3.61 -3.79 -2.06
CA LEU A 782 -4.11 -2.75 -1.16
C LEU A 782 -4.18 -1.38 -1.84
N ARG A 783 -3.16 -1.00 -2.64
CA ARG A 783 -3.14 0.21 -3.46
C ARG A 783 -4.36 0.23 -4.38
N LEU A 784 -4.54 -0.83 -5.17
CA LEU A 784 -5.61 -0.93 -6.16
C LEU A 784 -7.01 -0.97 -5.52
N TYR A 785 -7.18 -1.67 -4.39
CA TYR A 785 -8.43 -1.65 -3.61
C TYR A 785 -8.81 -0.23 -3.14
N LEU A 786 -7.86 0.52 -2.59
CA LEU A 786 -8.13 1.87 -2.07
C LEU A 786 -8.53 2.84 -3.18
N ILE A 787 -7.84 2.83 -4.32
CA ILE A 787 -8.09 3.75 -5.44
C ILE A 787 -9.25 3.33 -6.37
N ASN A 788 -9.65 2.05 -6.35
CA ASN A 788 -10.84 1.56 -7.08
C ASN A 788 -12.14 1.71 -6.26
N SER A 789 -12.21 2.70 -5.37
CA SER A 789 -13.30 2.87 -4.41
C SER A 789 -13.85 4.32 -4.42
N PRO A 790 -15.02 4.58 -3.81
CA PRO A 790 -15.60 5.93 -3.76
C PRO A 790 -14.69 6.99 -3.10
N VAL A 791 -13.67 6.59 -2.35
CA VAL A 791 -12.80 7.50 -1.61
C VAL A 791 -11.97 8.43 -2.50
N VAL A 792 -11.70 8.08 -3.76
CA VAL A 792 -11.08 8.99 -4.74
C VAL A 792 -12.07 9.98 -5.37
N ARG A 793 -13.29 10.07 -4.81
CA ARG A 793 -14.37 11.01 -5.18
C ARG A 793 -14.83 11.85 -3.98
N ALA A 794 -13.97 11.98 -2.96
CA ALA A 794 -14.26 12.54 -1.63
C ALA A 794 -15.31 11.78 -0.78
N GLU A 795 -15.84 10.63 -1.24
CA GLU A 795 -16.84 9.84 -0.51
C GLU A 795 -16.23 8.94 0.60
N VAL A 796 -17.08 8.34 1.44
CA VAL A 796 -16.63 7.47 2.55
C VAL A 796 -16.36 6.04 2.07
N LEU A 797 -15.21 5.48 2.46
CA LEU A 797 -14.92 4.03 2.33
C LEU A 797 -14.97 3.35 3.70
N CYS A 798 -15.85 2.36 3.88
CA CYS A 798 -15.79 1.45 5.01
C CYS A 798 -14.80 0.31 4.67
N PHE A 799 -13.63 0.29 5.30
CA PHE A 799 -12.58 -0.67 4.97
C PHE A 799 -12.99 -2.12 5.29
N LYS A 800 -12.75 -3.03 4.34
CA LYS A 800 -12.91 -4.48 4.51
C LYS A 800 -11.72 -5.21 3.91
N GLU A 801 -11.11 -6.10 4.68
CA GLU A 801 -10.00 -6.96 4.22
C GLU A 801 -10.41 -7.84 3.03
N GLU A 802 -11.65 -8.32 3.01
CA GLU A 802 -12.24 -9.13 1.94
C GLU A 802 -12.09 -8.46 0.55
N GLY A 803 -12.25 -7.14 0.47
CA GLY A 803 -12.10 -6.41 -0.79
C GLY A 803 -10.66 -6.35 -1.31
N VAL A 804 -9.67 -6.44 -0.43
CA VAL A 804 -8.24 -6.55 -0.83
C VAL A 804 -7.95 -7.95 -1.37
N ARG A 805 -8.49 -9.00 -0.72
CA ARG A 805 -8.45 -10.38 -1.22
C ARG A 805 -9.12 -10.50 -2.59
N ASP A 806 -10.26 -9.85 -2.78
CA ASP A 806 -11.04 -9.98 -4.01
C ASP A 806 -10.36 -9.26 -5.18
N ILE A 807 -9.68 -8.14 -4.94
CA ILE A 807 -8.77 -7.52 -5.94
C ILE A 807 -7.62 -8.47 -6.33
N LEU A 808 -6.98 -9.15 -5.37
CA LEU A 808 -5.94 -10.16 -5.65
C LEU A 808 -6.49 -11.32 -6.50
N LYS A 809 -7.68 -11.82 -6.13
CA LYS A 809 -8.36 -12.97 -6.75
C LYS A 809 -8.89 -12.70 -8.16
N ASP A 810 -9.54 -11.55 -8.35
CA ASP A 810 -10.33 -11.26 -9.56
C ASP A 810 -9.62 -10.31 -10.53
N VAL A 811 -8.46 -9.75 -10.16
CA VAL A 811 -7.64 -8.89 -11.03
C VAL A 811 -6.23 -9.47 -11.21
N PHE A 812 -5.46 -9.58 -10.13
CA PHE A 812 -4.03 -9.95 -10.23
C PHE A 812 -3.81 -11.41 -10.63
N LEU A 813 -4.57 -12.36 -10.10
CA LEU A 813 -4.45 -13.78 -10.51
C LEU A 813 -4.83 -14.00 -11.99
N PRO A 814 -5.94 -13.46 -12.54
CA PRO A 814 -6.22 -13.52 -13.97
C PRO A 814 -5.12 -12.88 -14.84
N TRP A 815 -4.62 -11.72 -14.45
CA TRP A 815 -3.54 -11.02 -15.17
C TRP A 815 -2.24 -11.84 -15.19
N TYR A 816 -1.83 -12.37 -14.02
CA TYR A 816 -0.68 -13.27 -13.91
C TYR A 816 -0.84 -14.53 -14.76
N ASN A 817 -2.03 -15.14 -14.76
CA ASN A 817 -2.30 -16.33 -15.59
C ASN A 817 -2.21 -16.03 -17.09
N SER A 818 -2.58 -14.82 -17.55
CA SER A 818 -2.39 -14.41 -18.95
C SER A 818 -0.92 -14.19 -19.31
N TYR A 819 -0.15 -13.57 -18.41
CA TYR A 819 1.30 -13.44 -18.54
C TYR A 819 2.00 -14.82 -18.56
N ARG A 820 1.68 -15.71 -17.63
CA ARG A 820 2.17 -17.10 -17.62
C ARG A 820 1.80 -17.84 -18.90
N PHE A 821 0.58 -17.66 -19.40
CA PHE A 821 0.16 -18.26 -20.66
C PHE A 821 0.98 -17.73 -21.85
N LEU A 822 1.27 -16.43 -21.93
CA LEU A 822 2.20 -15.88 -22.93
C LEU A 822 3.58 -16.55 -22.84
N VAL A 823 4.19 -16.57 -21.64
CA VAL A 823 5.52 -17.18 -21.39
C VAL A 823 5.55 -18.65 -21.83
N GLN A 824 4.54 -19.44 -21.47
CA GLN A 824 4.46 -20.86 -21.81
C GLN A 824 4.32 -21.10 -23.32
N ASN A 825 3.52 -20.30 -24.03
CA ASN A 825 3.35 -20.48 -25.47
C ASN A 825 4.52 -19.89 -26.28
N ILE A 826 5.26 -18.90 -25.77
CA ILE A 826 6.56 -18.50 -26.32
C ILE A 826 7.53 -19.69 -26.29
N HIS A 827 7.73 -20.33 -25.13
CA HIS A 827 8.58 -21.52 -25.02
C HIS A 827 8.11 -22.65 -25.95
N MET A 828 6.80 -22.88 -26.05
CA MET A 828 6.26 -23.90 -26.96
C MET A 828 6.46 -23.55 -28.43
N TYR A 829 6.34 -22.28 -28.82
CA TYR A 829 6.64 -21.79 -30.17
C TYR A 829 8.13 -21.99 -30.52
N GLU A 830 9.04 -21.58 -29.62
CA GLU A 830 10.48 -21.73 -29.83
C GLU A 830 10.88 -23.22 -29.97
N ASN A 831 10.28 -24.11 -29.18
CA ASN A 831 10.51 -25.56 -29.27
C ASN A 831 9.88 -26.21 -30.52
N ASN A 832 8.65 -25.86 -30.89
CA ASN A 832 7.92 -26.48 -32.00
C ASN A 832 8.52 -26.13 -33.37
N TRP A 833 9.02 -24.90 -33.54
CA TRP A 833 9.54 -24.41 -34.83
C TRP A 833 11.04 -24.07 -34.80
N ASN A 834 11.76 -24.40 -33.72
CA ASN A 834 13.20 -24.15 -33.55
C ASN A 834 13.61 -22.70 -33.91
N THR A 835 12.72 -21.74 -33.61
CA THR A 835 12.79 -20.34 -34.07
C THR A 835 12.61 -19.44 -32.87
N LYS A 836 13.60 -18.60 -32.55
CA LYS A 836 13.54 -17.71 -31.40
C LYS A 836 12.42 -16.66 -31.54
N PHE A 837 11.74 -16.38 -30.43
CA PHE A 837 10.76 -15.29 -30.34
C PHE A 837 11.49 -13.95 -30.07
N SER A 838 11.11 -12.89 -30.78
CA SER A 838 11.64 -11.54 -30.53
C SER A 838 10.63 -10.47 -30.96
N TYR A 839 10.47 -9.42 -30.16
CA TYR A 839 9.43 -8.40 -30.33
C TYR A 839 10.01 -7.01 -30.64
N SER A 840 9.29 -6.23 -31.45
CA SER A 840 9.51 -4.79 -31.63
C SER A 840 8.18 -4.04 -31.69
N GLU A 841 8.11 -2.83 -31.12
CA GLU A 841 6.92 -1.97 -31.23
C GLU A 841 6.68 -1.46 -32.67
N GLU A 842 7.70 -1.55 -33.54
CA GLU A 842 7.69 -1.15 -34.97
C GLU A 842 6.78 -2.03 -35.84
N ILE A 843 6.44 -3.25 -35.39
CA ILE A 843 5.66 -4.24 -36.16
C ILE A 843 4.31 -3.63 -36.59
N TYR A 844 3.68 -2.84 -35.72
CA TYR A 844 2.36 -2.25 -35.96
C TYR A 844 2.38 -0.91 -36.71
N ASP A 845 3.53 -0.48 -37.23
CA ASP A 845 3.64 0.75 -38.04
C ASP A 845 3.52 0.48 -39.54
N SER A 846 3.49 -0.80 -39.96
CA SER A 846 3.34 -1.18 -41.38
C SER A 846 2.52 -2.47 -41.64
N VAL A 847 2.07 -3.19 -40.61
CA VAL A 847 1.34 -4.47 -40.76
C VAL A 847 -0.18 -4.27 -40.83
N ASN A 848 -0.81 -4.92 -41.81
CA ASN A 848 -2.27 -5.04 -41.92
C ASN A 848 -2.79 -6.21 -41.06
N ILE A 849 -3.50 -5.90 -39.97
CA ILE A 849 -3.98 -6.88 -38.99
C ILE A 849 -5.24 -7.59 -39.52
N GLN A 850 -5.10 -8.83 -39.98
CA GLN A 850 -6.20 -9.57 -40.62
C GLN A 850 -7.21 -10.18 -39.63
N ASN A 851 -6.82 -10.44 -38.38
CA ASN A 851 -7.71 -11.07 -37.39
C ASN A 851 -8.50 -10.01 -36.62
N ILE A 852 -9.83 -10.15 -36.61
CA ILE A 852 -10.75 -9.18 -35.97
C ILE A 852 -10.56 -9.07 -34.45
N MET A 853 -10.17 -10.15 -33.76
CA MET A 853 -9.92 -10.12 -32.31
C MET A 853 -8.57 -9.49 -31.97
N ASP A 854 -7.57 -9.63 -32.85
CA ASP A 854 -6.25 -8.99 -32.70
C ASP A 854 -6.38 -7.48 -32.95
N CYS A 855 -7.09 -7.11 -34.02
CA CYS A 855 -7.46 -5.71 -34.31
C CYS A 855 -8.26 -5.09 -33.16
N TRP A 856 -9.24 -5.82 -32.60
CA TRP A 856 -10.03 -5.36 -31.45
C TRP A 856 -9.17 -5.06 -30.22
N ILE A 857 -8.34 -6.02 -29.78
CA ILE A 857 -7.60 -5.85 -28.52
C ILE A 857 -6.55 -4.74 -28.66
N LEU A 858 -5.93 -4.60 -29.84
CA LEU A 858 -4.99 -3.52 -30.13
C LEU A 858 -5.69 -2.16 -30.16
N SER A 859 -6.82 -2.03 -30.87
CA SER A 859 -7.66 -0.82 -30.86
C SER A 859 -8.05 -0.42 -29.45
N PHE A 860 -8.65 -1.34 -28.69
CA PHE A 860 -9.11 -1.07 -27.33
C PHE A 860 -7.94 -0.68 -26.40
N THR A 861 -6.74 -1.25 -26.62
CA THR A 861 -5.52 -0.84 -25.91
C THR A 861 -5.13 0.60 -26.23
N GLN A 862 -5.13 1.02 -27.51
CA GLN A 862 -4.80 2.40 -27.90
C GLN A 862 -5.86 3.40 -27.41
N SER A 863 -7.15 3.06 -27.55
CA SER A 863 -8.29 3.81 -27.00
C SER A 863 -8.18 3.99 -25.47
N LEU A 864 -7.74 2.95 -24.75
CA LEU A 864 -7.49 3.00 -23.31
C LEU A 864 -6.27 3.85 -22.95
N VAL A 865 -5.14 3.73 -23.67
CA VAL A 865 -3.95 4.58 -23.47
C VAL A 865 -4.28 6.06 -23.66
N SER A 866 -5.03 6.39 -24.71
CA SER A 866 -5.51 7.75 -24.98
C SER A 866 -6.41 8.27 -23.85
N PHE A 867 -7.37 7.45 -23.41
CA PHE A 867 -8.24 7.76 -22.27
C PHE A 867 -7.46 7.99 -20.97
N VAL A 868 -6.57 7.08 -20.58
CA VAL A 868 -5.79 7.22 -19.34
C VAL A 868 -4.89 8.45 -19.39
N SER A 869 -4.23 8.73 -20.52
CA SER A 869 -3.42 9.95 -20.68
C SER A 869 -4.26 11.22 -20.49
N LYS A 870 -5.46 11.28 -21.07
CA LYS A 870 -6.39 12.42 -20.96
C LYS A 870 -6.93 12.62 -19.55
N GLU A 871 -7.35 11.54 -18.89
CA GLU A 871 -7.98 11.64 -17.56
C GLU A 871 -6.94 11.89 -16.46
N MET A 872 -5.74 11.31 -16.55
CA MET A 872 -4.64 11.55 -15.60
C MET A 872 -4.07 12.97 -15.71
N LYS A 873 -3.92 13.52 -16.93
CA LYS A 873 -3.56 14.94 -17.14
C LYS A 873 -4.60 15.92 -16.57
N ALA A 874 -5.83 15.45 -16.34
CA ALA A 874 -6.91 16.20 -15.72
C ALA A 874 -7.18 15.76 -14.26
N TYR A 875 -6.26 15.03 -13.63
CA TYR A 875 -6.32 14.55 -12.24
C TYR A 875 -7.55 13.70 -11.87
N ARG A 876 -8.32 13.20 -12.86
CA ARG A 876 -9.59 12.46 -12.67
C ARG A 876 -9.38 10.96 -12.45
N LEU A 877 -8.54 10.63 -11.45
CA LEU A 877 -8.11 9.27 -11.07
C LEU A 877 -9.29 8.27 -10.94
N TYR A 878 -10.43 8.72 -10.42
CA TYR A 878 -11.63 7.89 -10.21
C TYR A 878 -12.28 7.36 -11.50
N THR A 879 -11.97 7.92 -12.68
CA THR A 879 -12.47 7.43 -13.98
C THR A 879 -11.56 6.37 -14.59
N VAL A 880 -10.28 6.35 -14.19
CA VAL A 880 -9.20 5.57 -14.79
C VAL A 880 -9.22 4.14 -14.29
N VAL A 881 -9.22 3.96 -12.97
CA VAL A 881 -9.03 2.65 -12.33
C VAL A 881 -10.11 1.63 -12.72
N PRO A 882 -11.42 1.97 -12.77
CA PRO A 882 -12.45 1.01 -13.18
C PRO A 882 -12.27 0.50 -14.62
N LYS A 883 -11.74 1.33 -15.53
CA LYS A 883 -11.44 0.90 -16.91
C LYS A 883 -10.19 0.02 -16.99
N LEU A 884 -9.14 0.34 -16.22
CA LEU A 884 -7.94 -0.50 -16.11
C LEU A 884 -8.29 -1.89 -15.56
N VAL A 885 -9.15 -1.98 -14.55
CA VAL A 885 -9.65 -3.26 -14.02
C VAL A 885 -10.51 -3.99 -15.04
N LYS A 886 -11.45 -3.32 -15.73
CA LYS A 886 -12.25 -3.96 -16.79
C LYS A 886 -11.39 -4.45 -17.97
N PHE A 887 -10.28 -3.79 -18.27
CA PHE A 887 -9.36 -4.23 -19.32
C PHE A 887 -8.68 -5.58 -19.02
N VAL A 888 -8.44 -5.89 -17.74
CA VAL A 888 -7.94 -7.21 -17.31
C VAL A 888 -8.94 -8.31 -17.71
N ASP A 889 -10.25 -8.07 -17.55
CA ASP A 889 -11.30 -8.99 -18.01
C ASP A 889 -11.33 -9.12 -19.55
N HIS A 890 -11.27 -8.00 -20.28
CA HIS A 890 -11.22 -7.99 -21.75
C HIS A 890 -10.03 -8.82 -22.29
N LEU A 891 -8.86 -8.69 -21.66
CA LEU A 891 -7.67 -9.47 -22.01
C LEU A 891 -7.84 -10.96 -21.68
N THR A 892 -8.29 -11.28 -20.47
CA THR A 892 -8.31 -12.66 -19.93
C THR A 892 -9.50 -13.48 -20.45
N ASN A 893 -10.72 -13.01 -20.21
CA ASN A 893 -11.96 -13.77 -20.42
C ASN A 893 -12.48 -13.69 -21.86
N TRP A 894 -11.98 -12.74 -22.65
CA TRP A 894 -12.34 -12.57 -24.06
C TRP A 894 -11.16 -12.87 -24.99
N TYR A 895 -10.13 -12.02 -25.05
CA TYR A 895 -9.04 -12.17 -26.03
C TYR A 895 -8.26 -13.48 -25.87
N VAL A 896 -7.66 -13.74 -24.69
CA VAL A 896 -6.88 -14.97 -24.45
C VAL A 896 -7.75 -16.22 -24.53
N ARG A 897 -9.02 -16.14 -24.12
CA ARG A 897 -9.98 -17.25 -24.19
C ARG A 897 -10.30 -17.63 -25.64
N MET A 898 -10.64 -16.66 -26.49
CA MET A 898 -11.05 -16.89 -27.89
C MET A 898 -9.86 -17.26 -28.78
N ASN A 899 -8.68 -16.65 -28.56
CA ASN A 899 -7.48 -16.93 -29.35
C ASN A 899 -6.64 -18.11 -28.82
N ARG A 900 -7.12 -18.85 -27.81
CA ARG A 900 -6.34 -19.90 -27.12
C ARG A 900 -5.81 -21.02 -28.04
N ARG A 901 -6.49 -21.28 -29.15
CA ARG A 901 -6.07 -22.24 -30.20
C ARG A 901 -4.92 -21.68 -31.05
N ARG A 902 -5.09 -20.45 -31.55
CA ARG A 902 -4.08 -19.72 -32.34
C ARG A 902 -2.78 -19.55 -31.56
N LEU A 903 -2.89 -19.05 -30.33
CA LEU A 903 -1.79 -18.89 -29.37
C LEU A 903 -1.07 -20.20 -29.01
N LYS A 904 -1.65 -21.36 -29.30
CA LYS A 904 -1.06 -22.69 -29.10
C LYS A 904 -0.41 -23.30 -30.34
N GLY A 905 -0.57 -22.69 -31.51
CA GLY A 905 -0.08 -23.25 -32.77
C GLY A 905 -1.12 -23.94 -33.66
N ASP A 906 -2.38 -24.03 -33.23
CA ASP A 906 -3.44 -24.71 -34.01
C ASP A 906 -3.67 -24.04 -35.38
N GLY A 907 -3.30 -22.75 -35.53
CA GLY A 907 -3.33 -21.98 -36.79
C GLY A 907 -2.06 -22.04 -37.64
N GLY A 908 -1.04 -22.81 -37.23
CA GLY A 908 0.29 -22.82 -37.87
C GLY A 908 1.26 -21.77 -37.30
N GLN A 909 2.48 -21.75 -37.83
CA GLN A 909 3.59 -20.96 -37.28
C GLN A 909 3.31 -19.45 -37.27
N GLU A 910 2.95 -18.88 -38.43
CA GLU A 910 2.83 -17.44 -38.58
C GLU A 910 1.61 -16.85 -37.86
N ASP A 911 0.47 -17.55 -37.84
CA ASP A 911 -0.72 -17.12 -37.06
C ASP A 911 -0.46 -17.20 -35.55
N CYS A 912 0.24 -18.24 -35.09
CA CYS A 912 0.68 -18.38 -33.70
C CYS A 912 1.61 -17.23 -33.30
N LYS A 913 2.62 -16.95 -34.15
CA LYS A 913 3.56 -15.84 -33.97
C LYS A 913 2.85 -14.49 -33.89
N THR A 914 1.96 -14.15 -34.83
CA THR A 914 1.20 -12.89 -34.81
C THR A 914 0.28 -12.78 -33.59
N ALA A 915 -0.36 -13.88 -33.17
CA ALA A 915 -1.17 -13.89 -31.94
C ALA A 915 -0.32 -13.67 -30.68
N LEU A 916 0.89 -14.24 -30.62
CA LEU A 916 1.87 -14.05 -29.54
C LEU A 916 2.48 -12.64 -29.54
N GLU A 917 2.83 -12.08 -30.71
CA GLU A 917 3.28 -10.70 -30.89
C GLU A 917 2.18 -9.70 -30.48
N THR A 918 0.91 -10.03 -30.73
CA THR A 918 -0.26 -9.23 -30.29
C THR A 918 -0.42 -9.31 -28.77
N LEU A 919 -0.42 -10.51 -28.19
CA LEU A 919 -0.54 -10.70 -26.74
C LEU A 919 0.62 -10.06 -25.98
N PHE A 920 1.84 -10.14 -26.51
CA PHE A 920 3.02 -9.45 -25.98
C PHE A 920 2.84 -7.93 -26.03
N SER A 921 2.47 -7.37 -27.19
CA SER A 921 2.26 -5.92 -27.36
C SER A 921 1.25 -5.35 -26.36
N VAL A 922 0.12 -6.05 -26.21
CA VAL A 922 -0.94 -5.69 -25.27
C VAL A 922 -0.45 -5.75 -23.83
N LEU A 923 0.20 -6.85 -23.41
CA LEU A 923 0.73 -6.99 -22.05
C LEU A 923 1.85 -5.96 -21.75
N TYR A 924 2.73 -5.67 -22.71
CA TYR A 924 3.82 -4.71 -22.57
C TYR A 924 3.30 -3.26 -22.44
N THR A 925 2.33 -2.88 -23.26
CA THR A 925 1.64 -1.58 -23.15
C THR A 925 0.88 -1.47 -21.83
N MET A 926 0.21 -2.56 -21.42
CA MET A 926 -0.54 -2.63 -20.16
C MET A 926 0.35 -2.43 -18.93
N ILE A 927 1.50 -3.10 -18.83
CA ILE A 927 2.40 -2.92 -17.69
C ILE A 927 2.97 -1.50 -17.64
N ARG A 928 3.33 -0.89 -18.78
CA ARG A 928 3.83 0.50 -18.84
C ARG A 928 2.77 1.49 -18.35
N MET A 929 1.51 1.28 -18.71
CA MET A 929 0.36 2.09 -18.28
C MET A 929 -0.03 1.86 -16.82
N MET A 930 0.11 0.62 -16.31
CA MET A 930 -0.23 0.25 -14.93
C MET A 930 0.86 0.59 -13.90
N ALA A 931 2.10 0.88 -14.34
CA ALA A 931 3.26 1.11 -13.47
C ALA A 931 3.06 2.17 -12.36
N PRO A 932 2.34 3.29 -12.56
CA PRO A 932 2.02 4.21 -11.46
C PRO A 932 1.15 3.58 -10.36
N PHE A 933 0.24 2.67 -10.75
CA PHE A 933 -0.84 2.15 -9.92
C PHE A 933 -0.37 0.93 -9.11
N THR A 934 0.24 -0.04 -9.80
CA THR A 934 0.64 -1.35 -9.26
C THR A 934 2.13 -1.58 -9.55
N PRO A 935 3.04 -0.77 -8.95
CA PRO A 935 4.42 -0.65 -9.38
C PRO A 935 5.27 -1.93 -9.23
N PHE A 936 4.89 -2.85 -8.33
CA PHE A 936 5.63 -4.09 -8.10
C PHE A 936 5.32 -5.14 -9.15
N PHE A 937 4.04 -5.44 -9.37
CA PHE A 937 3.62 -6.47 -10.31
C PHE A 937 4.05 -6.13 -11.75
N THR A 938 4.00 -4.85 -12.12
CA THR A 938 4.47 -4.41 -13.45
C THR A 938 5.97 -4.55 -13.62
N GLU A 939 6.77 -4.34 -12.56
CA GLU A 939 8.22 -4.57 -12.60
C GLU A 939 8.53 -6.06 -12.71
N LEU A 940 7.86 -6.91 -11.92
CA LEU A 940 8.02 -8.38 -11.96
C LEU A 940 7.79 -8.93 -13.37
N VAL A 941 6.73 -8.48 -14.05
CA VAL A 941 6.44 -8.87 -15.44
C VAL A 941 7.46 -8.27 -16.42
N TYR A 942 7.83 -6.99 -16.25
CA TYR A 942 8.82 -6.31 -17.10
C TYR A 942 10.18 -7.00 -17.09
N GLN A 943 10.70 -7.37 -15.92
CA GLN A 943 12.03 -7.97 -15.78
C GLN A 943 12.19 -9.28 -16.55
N ASN A 944 11.10 -9.98 -16.84
CA ASN A 944 11.15 -11.16 -17.71
C ASN A 944 10.85 -10.83 -19.18
N LEU A 945 9.81 -10.03 -19.47
CA LEU A 945 9.44 -9.69 -20.85
C LEU A 945 10.54 -8.91 -21.59
N ARG A 946 11.35 -8.09 -20.90
CA ARG A 946 12.46 -7.34 -21.51
C ARG A 946 13.48 -8.23 -22.25
N LYS A 947 13.62 -9.50 -21.86
CA LYS A 947 14.62 -10.46 -22.40
C LYS A 947 14.38 -10.87 -23.86
N VAL A 948 13.20 -10.58 -24.41
CA VAL A 948 12.84 -10.82 -25.83
C VAL A 948 12.47 -9.55 -26.59
N LEU A 949 12.66 -8.36 -25.99
CA LEU A 949 12.67 -7.12 -26.75
C LEU A 949 13.91 -7.09 -27.65
N LYS A 950 13.77 -6.63 -28.89
CA LYS A 950 14.92 -6.24 -29.72
C LYS A 950 15.62 -5.02 -29.13
N GLU A 951 16.92 -4.89 -29.40
CA GLU A 951 17.79 -3.80 -28.92
C GLU A 951 17.42 -2.42 -29.47
N THR A 952 16.52 -2.34 -30.46
CA THR A 952 15.93 -1.09 -30.96
C THR A 952 14.82 -0.53 -30.08
N ASN A 953 14.26 -1.33 -29.15
CA ASN A 953 13.29 -0.84 -28.16
C ASN A 953 14.04 -0.16 -26.98
N ASP A 954 13.33 0.68 -26.23
CA ASP A 954 13.83 1.36 -25.01
C ASP A 954 14.16 0.34 -23.88
N HIS A 955 15.33 -0.31 -23.95
CA HIS A 955 15.70 -1.45 -23.12
C HIS A 955 16.25 -1.01 -21.74
N GLN A 956 15.40 -0.34 -20.95
CA GLN A 956 15.75 0.16 -19.63
C GLN A 956 15.93 -0.94 -18.58
N GLU A 957 16.62 -0.62 -17.49
CA GLU A 957 16.80 -1.55 -16.37
C GLU A 957 15.53 -1.74 -15.51
N SER A 958 14.68 -0.72 -15.36
CA SER A 958 13.42 -0.78 -14.64
C SER A 958 12.28 -0.26 -15.51
N ILE A 959 11.07 -0.81 -15.33
CA ILE A 959 9.87 -0.32 -16.02
C ILE A 959 9.55 1.15 -15.70
N HIS A 960 9.95 1.63 -14.52
CA HIS A 960 9.68 2.99 -14.05
C HIS A 960 10.55 4.06 -14.71
N TYR A 961 11.57 3.65 -15.48
CA TYR A 961 12.38 4.53 -16.34
C TYR A 961 11.75 4.74 -17.72
N LEU A 962 10.85 3.84 -18.15
CA LEU A 962 10.19 3.92 -19.45
C LEU A 962 9.18 5.07 -19.51
N SER A 963 9.14 5.74 -20.66
CA SER A 963 8.09 6.73 -20.94
C SER A 963 6.71 6.08 -21.02
N PHE A 964 5.69 6.80 -20.56
CA PHE A 964 4.28 6.40 -20.66
C PHE A 964 3.92 6.17 -22.14
N PRO A 965 3.17 5.10 -22.49
CA PRO A 965 2.88 4.78 -23.88
C PRO A 965 2.10 5.91 -24.57
N GLN A 966 2.52 6.25 -25.79
CA GLN A 966 1.74 7.12 -26.68
C GLN A 966 0.77 6.26 -27.49
N HIS A 967 -0.43 6.77 -27.78
CA HIS A 967 -1.43 6.01 -28.52
C HIS A 967 -1.19 6.12 -30.03
N LYS A 968 -1.21 4.99 -30.73
CA LYS A 968 -1.11 4.91 -32.19
C LYS A 968 -2.51 5.04 -32.80
N GLU A 969 -2.87 6.24 -33.24
CA GLU A 969 -4.23 6.57 -33.73
C GLU A 969 -4.67 5.69 -34.92
N HIS A 970 -3.75 5.29 -35.80
CA HIS A 970 -4.02 4.43 -36.95
C HIS A 970 -4.40 2.98 -36.58
N LEU A 971 -4.25 2.57 -35.32
CA LEU A 971 -4.69 1.27 -34.81
C LEU A 971 -6.08 1.33 -34.13
N ILE A 972 -6.66 2.52 -33.97
CA ILE A 972 -7.99 2.69 -33.35
C ILE A 972 -9.08 2.44 -34.40
N ASN A 973 -9.80 1.33 -34.25
CA ASN A 973 -10.93 0.93 -35.09
C ASN A 973 -12.23 0.86 -34.27
N VAL A 974 -12.92 2.00 -34.23
CA VAL A 974 -14.20 2.19 -33.51
C VAL A 974 -15.30 1.24 -34.02
N GLU A 975 -15.27 0.81 -35.28
CA GLU A 975 -16.24 -0.13 -35.84
C GLU A 975 -16.04 -1.54 -35.25
N VAL A 976 -14.79 -1.99 -35.14
CA VAL A 976 -14.44 -3.27 -34.52
C VAL A 976 -14.69 -3.25 -33.00
N GLU A 977 -14.39 -2.15 -32.32
CA GLU A 977 -14.77 -1.98 -30.90
C GLU A 977 -16.30 -2.07 -30.70
N ARG A 978 -17.09 -1.40 -31.56
CA ARG A 978 -18.56 -1.48 -31.54
C ARG A 978 -19.05 -2.91 -31.76
N LYS A 979 -18.55 -3.59 -32.81
CA LYS A 979 -18.92 -4.96 -33.16
C LYS A 979 -18.67 -5.94 -32.00
N VAL A 980 -17.50 -5.88 -31.40
CA VAL A 980 -17.15 -6.78 -30.30
C VAL A 980 -17.92 -6.44 -29.02
N SER A 981 -18.19 -5.16 -28.70
CA SER A 981 -19.06 -4.80 -27.56
C SER A 981 -20.47 -5.41 -27.69
N ARG A 982 -21.08 -5.29 -28.88
CA ARG A 982 -22.40 -5.87 -29.19
C ARG A 982 -22.40 -7.41 -29.09
N MET A 983 -21.32 -8.05 -29.55
CA MET A 983 -21.12 -9.50 -29.37
C MET A 983 -20.96 -9.90 -27.90
N GLN A 984 -20.22 -9.13 -27.09
CA GLN A 984 -20.07 -9.36 -25.64
C GLN A 984 -21.42 -9.25 -24.92
N GLU A 985 -22.20 -8.21 -25.21
CA GLU A 985 -23.56 -8.00 -24.66
C GLU A 985 -24.49 -9.18 -24.94
N VAL A 986 -24.57 -9.66 -26.19
CA VAL A 986 -25.38 -10.84 -26.57
C VAL A 986 -24.93 -12.10 -25.82
N ILE A 987 -23.62 -12.31 -25.68
CA ILE A 987 -23.06 -13.46 -24.96
C ILE A 987 -23.39 -13.39 -23.46
N ASP A 988 -23.26 -12.24 -22.82
CA ASP A 988 -23.52 -12.10 -21.38
C ASP A 988 -25.02 -12.13 -21.04
N ILE A 989 -25.89 -11.58 -21.90
CA ILE A 989 -27.34 -11.78 -21.82
C ILE A 989 -27.68 -13.29 -21.98
N GLY A 990 -27.07 -13.98 -22.94
CA GLY A 990 -27.25 -15.43 -23.12
C GLY A 990 -26.81 -16.26 -21.92
N ARG A 991 -25.69 -15.89 -21.27
CA ARG A 991 -25.22 -16.51 -20.02
C ARG A 991 -26.20 -16.27 -18.86
N LEU A 992 -26.68 -15.04 -18.70
CA LEU A 992 -27.63 -14.65 -17.67
C LEU A 992 -29.01 -15.30 -17.85
N ILE A 993 -29.46 -15.52 -19.09
CA ILE A 993 -30.67 -16.31 -19.38
C ILE A 993 -30.45 -17.79 -19.05
N ARG A 994 -29.29 -18.38 -19.40
CA ARG A 994 -28.93 -19.76 -19.01
C ARG A 994 -28.92 -19.92 -17.48
N GLU A 995 -28.31 -19.00 -16.75
CA GLU A 995 -28.26 -18.99 -15.29
C GLU A 995 -29.65 -18.90 -14.65
N ARG A 996 -30.51 -17.97 -15.11
CA ARG A 996 -31.91 -17.85 -14.64
C ARG A 996 -32.76 -19.10 -14.87
N ASN A 997 -32.42 -19.91 -15.89
CA ASN A 997 -33.07 -21.19 -16.17
C ASN A 997 -32.30 -22.39 -15.57
N THR A 998 -31.29 -22.14 -14.73
CA THR A 998 -30.43 -23.17 -14.10
C THR A 998 -29.74 -24.11 -15.10
N LEU A 999 -29.50 -23.64 -16.33
CA LEU A 999 -28.90 -24.44 -17.41
C LEU A 999 -27.36 -24.45 -17.31
N PRO A 1000 -26.71 -25.62 -17.20
CA PRO A 1000 -25.24 -25.70 -17.14
C PRO A 1000 -24.57 -25.13 -18.39
N ILE A 1001 -23.51 -24.34 -18.22
CA ILE A 1001 -22.79 -23.67 -19.33
C ILE A 1001 -22.30 -24.66 -20.41
N LYS A 1002 -22.04 -25.92 -20.03
CA LYS A 1002 -21.57 -26.99 -20.92
C LYS A 1002 -22.67 -27.65 -21.77
N TYR A 1003 -23.95 -27.44 -21.46
CA TYR A 1003 -25.04 -28.01 -22.24
C TYR A 1003 -25.22 -27.18 -23.52
N PRO A 1004 -25.49 -27.82 -24.67
CA PRO A 1004 -25.71 -27.09 -25.90
C PRO A 1004 -27.13 -26.47 -25.92
N LEU A 1005 -27.26 -25.25 -26.43
CA LEU A 1005 -28.56 -24.65 -26.77
C LEU A 1005 -29.05 -25.19 -28.12
N SER A 1006 -30.37 -25.34 -28.27
CA SER A 1006 -31.00 -25.69 -29.55
C SER A 1006 -31.07 -24.52 -30.52
N GLU A 1007 -31.22 -23.30 -30.01
CA GLU A 1007 -31.41 -22.07 -30.78
C GLU A 1007 -31.00 -20.85 -29.94
N LEU A 1008 -30.63 -19.74 -30.60
CA LEU A 1008 -30.46 -18.43 -30.00
C LEU A 1008 -31.09 -17.39 -30.93
N VAL A 1009 -32.18 -16.75 -30.49
CA VAL A 1009 -32.84 -15.68 -31.24
C VAL A 1009 -32.43 -14.33 -30.65
N VAL A 1010 -31.74 -13.50 -31.43
CA VAL A 1010 -31.39 -12.12 -31.08
C VAL A 1010 -32.38 -11.18 -31.75
N VAL A 1011 -33.08 -10.37 -30.95
CA VAL A 1011 -34.05 -9.37 -31.43
C VAL A 1011 -33.57 -7.99 -31.02
N HIS A 1012 -33.42 -7.09 -31.98
CA HIS A 1012 -32.98 -5.71 -31.77
C HIS A 1012 -33.58 -4.81 -32.87
N GLU A 1013 -33.80 -3.52 -32.57
CA GLU A 1013 -34.42 -2.57 -33.50
C GLU A 1013 -33.43 -1.98 -34.53
N ASP A 1014 -32.20 -1.69 -34.11
CA ASP A 1014 -31.11 -1.29 -35.00
C ASP A 1014 -30.63 -2.48 -35.85
N LEU A 1015 -30.84 -2.39 -37.17
CA LEU A 1015 -30.33 -3.36 -38.15
C LEU A 1015 -28.80 -3.48 -38.10
N GLN A 1016 -28.07 -2.39 -37.86
CA GLN A 1016 -26.61 -2.44 -37.76
C GLN A 1016 -26.16 -3.27 -36.56
N TYR A 1017 -26.94 -3.34 -35.47
CA TYR A 1017 -26.67 -4.21 -34.33
C TYR A 1017 -26.76 -5.68 -34.74
N LEU A 1018 -27.80 -6.04 -35.51
CA LEU A 1018 -27.99 -7.40 -36.00
C LEU A 1018 -26.89 -7.81 -37.01
N GLU A 1019 -26.49 -6.90 -37.89
CA GLU A 1019 -25.36 -7.12 -38.82
C GLU A 1019 -24.02 -7.25 -38.09
N ASP A 1020 -23.75 -6.39 -37.11
CA ASP A 1020 -22.54 -6.43 -36.28
C ASP A 1020 -22.43 -7.78 -35.54
N VAL A 1021 -23.50 -8.19 -34.87
CA VAL A 1021 -23.61 -9.46 -34.15
C VAL A 1021 -23.44 -10.65 -35.10
N LYS A 1022 -24.10 -10.61 -36.27
CA LYS A 1022 -24.00 -11.68 -37.28
C LYS A 1022 -22.59 -11.80 -37.87
N SER A 1023 -21.87 -10.69 -38.02
CA SER A 1023 -20.46 -10.72 -38.46
C SER A 1023 -19.51 -11.44 -37.50
N LEU A 1024 -19.93 -11.63 -36.24
CA LEU A 1024 -19.18 -12.33 -35.19
C LEU A 1024 -19.87 -13.63 -34.70
N GLU A 1025 -20.89 -14.13 -35.43
CA GLU A 1025 -21.72 -15.28 -35.06
C GLU A 1025 -20.92 -16.50 -34.58
N LYS A 1026 -19.81 -16.82 -35.26
CA LYS A 1026 -18.89 -17.92 -34.90
C LYS A 1026 -18.44 -17.89 -33.43
N TYR A 1027 -18.09 -16.70 -32.91
CA TYR A 1027 -17.63 -16.53 -31.54
C TYR A 1027 -18.78 -16.68 -30.53
N ILE A 1028 -19.99 -16.26 -30.91
CA ILE A 1028 -21.21 -16.42 -30.11
C ILE A 1028 -21.57 -17.91 -30.02
N VAL A 1029 -21.55 -18.63 -31.15
CA VAL A 1029 -21.78 -20.08 -31.24
C VAL A 1029 -20.80 -20.89 -30.39
N GLU A 1030 -19.49 -20.58 -30.45
CA GLU A 1030 -18.49 -21.30 -29.64
C GLU A 1030 -18.61 -20.99 -28.13
N VAL A 1031 -18.99 -19.77 -27.73
CA VAL A 1031 -19.05 -19.38 -26.30
C VAL A 1031 -20.39 -19.68 -25.64
N LEU A 1032 -21.50 -19.59 -26.37
CA LEU A 1032 -22.85 -19.99 -25.91
C LEU A 1032 -23.21 -21.43 -26.27
N VAL A 1033 -22.28 -22.19 -26.86
CA VAL A 1033 -22.39 -23.63 -27.17
C VAL A 1033 -23.73 -23.94 -27.82
N LEU A 1034 -23.88 -23.63 -29.10
CA LEU A 1034 -25.09 -23.98 -29.88
C LEU A 1034 -24.92 -25.36 -30.54
N LEU A 1035 -26.02 -26.10 -30.66
CA LEU A 1035 -26.03 -27.46 -31.24
C LEU A 1035 -26.08 -27.38 -32.77
N ASP A 1036 -24.91 -27.43 -33.42
CA ASP A 1036 -24.89 -27.72 -34.85
C ASP A 1036 -25.22 -29.20 -35.10
N VAL A 1037 -26.28 -29.44 -35.88
CA VAL A 1037 -26.72 -30.77 -36.35
C VAL A 1037 -26.50 -30.96 -37.86
N THR A 1038 -25.79 -30.02 -38.50
CA THR A 1038 -25.37 -30.13 -39.90
C THR A 1038 -24.35 -31.25 -40.05
N ARG A 1039 -24.44 -32.00 -41.15
CA ARG A 1039 -23.64 -33.20 -41.36
C ARG A 1039 -22.23 -32.85 -41.88
N ASP A 1040 -21.32 -32.58 -40.97
CA ASP A 1040 -19.89 -32.40 -41.23
C ASP A 1040 -19.30 -33.64 -41.96
N GLN A 1041 -18.62 -33.39 -43.09
CA GLN A 1041 -18.01 -34.44 -43.92
C GLN A 1041 -16.63 -34.89 -43.40
N ASP A 1042 -15.84 -33.99 -42.81
CA ASP A 1042 -14.52 -34.32 -42.26
C ASP A 1042 -14.67 -35.19 -41.01
N MET A 1043 -15.73 -34.99 -40.20
CA MET A 1043 -16.08 -35.91 -39.10
C MET A 1043 -16.54 -37.29 -39.60
N VAL A 1044 -17.23 -37.37 -40.74
CA VAL A 1044 -17.60 -38.65 -41.39
C VAL A 1044 -16.36 -39.37 -41.94
N ASP A 1045 -15.38 -38.61 -42.41
CA ASP A 1045 -14.11 -39.11 -42.93
C ASP A 1045 -13.20 -39.59 -41.80
N GLU A 1046 -13.06 -38.83 -40.71
CA GLU A 1046 -12.32 -39.25 -39.51
C GLU A 1046 -12.95 -40.51 -38.88
N GLY A 1047 -14.29 -40.57 -38.82
CA GLY A 1047 -15.02 -41.77 -38.42
C GLY A 1047 -14.73 -42.99 -39.31
N SER A 1048 -14.55 -42.76 -40.61
CA SER A 1048 -14.16 -43.81 -41.56
C SER A 1048 -12.68 -44.22 -41.40
N ALA A 1049 -11.77 -43.27 -41.11
CA ALA A 1049 -10.38 -43.56 -40.78
C ALA A 1049 -10.24 -44.39 -39.48
N ARG A 1050 -11.05 -44.10 -38.46
CA ARG A 1050 -11.17 -44.92 -37.23
C ARG A 1050 -11.59 -46.36 -37.52
N GLU A 1051 -12.44 -46.60 -38.52
CA GLU A 1051 -12.79 -47.95 -38.93
C GLU A 1051 -11.64 -48.69 -39.64
N ILE A 1052 -10.87 -48.00 -40.50
CA ILE A 1052 -9.64 -48.55 -41.12
C ILE A 1052 -8.65 -49.00 -40.03
N ILE A 1053 -8.40 -48.15 -39.03
CA ILE A 1053 -7.55 -48.48 -37.86
C ILE A 1053 -8.06 -49.73 -37.14
N ASN A 1054 -9.38 -49.86 -36.94
CA ASN A 1054 -10.01 -51.01 -36.31
C ASN A 1054 -9.78 -52.31 -37.10
N ARG A 1055 -9.87 -52.28 -38.44
CA ARG A 1055 -9.57 -53.46 -39.29
C ARG A 1055 -8.09 -53.86 -39.18
N ILE A 1056 -7.17 -52.90 -39.24
CA ILE A 1056 -5.72 -53.15 -39.11
C ILE A 1056 -5.38 -53.73 -37.72
N GLN A 1057 -5.94 -53.19 -36.63
CA GLN A 1057 -5.69 -53.69 -35.27
C GLN A 1057 -6.30 -55.09 -35.04
N LYS A 1058 -7.46 -55.41 -35.65
CA LYS A 1058 -8.00 -56.78 -35.65
C LYS A 1058 -7.05 -57.76 -36.35
N LEU A 1059 -6.50 -57.36 -37.49
CA LEU A 1059 -5.54 -58.17 -38.24
C LEU A 1059 -4.20 -58.36 -37.48
N ARG A 1060 -3.69 -57.31 -36.83
CA ARG A 1060 -2.52 -57.36 -35.93
C ARG A 1060 -2.74 -58.38 -34.80
N LYS A 1061 -3.92 -58.35 -34.16
CA LYS A 1061 -4.30 -59.31 -33.11
C LYS A 1061 -4.44 -60.74 -33.64
N LYS A 1062 -4.92 -60.93 -34.87
CA LYS A 1062 -5.04 -62.23 -35.54
C LYS A 1062 -3.67 -62.85 -35.86
N ALA A 1063 -2.65 -62.03 -36.12
CA ALA A 1063 -1.25 -62.45 -36.23
C ALA A 1063 -0.52 -62.62 -34.87
N HIS A 1064 -1.24 -62.52 -33.75
CA HIS A 1064 -0.70 -62.57 -32.38
C HIS A 1064 0.33 -61.48 -32.02
N LEU A 1065 0.37 -60.38 -32.80
CA LEU A 1065 1.28 -59.24 -32.60
C LEU A 1065 0.74 -58.28 -31.52
N VAL A 1066 1.64 -57.70 -30.73
CA VAL A 1066 1.34 -56.70 -29.69
C VAL A 1066 1.65 -55.26 -30.14
N PRO A 1067 1.12 -54.22 -29.47
CA PRO A 1067 1.32 -52.82 -29.87
C PRO A 1067 2.78 -52.33 -29.90
N SER A 1068 3.70 -53.02 -29.21
CA SER A 1068 5.14 -52.73 -29.20
C SER A 1068 5.92 -53.33 -30.38
N ASP A 1069 5.32 -54.27 -31.12
CA ASP A 1069 6.02 -54.96 -32.20
C ASP A 1069 6.18 -54.02 -33.40
N ALA A 1070 7.40 -53.93 -33.93
CA ALA A 1070 7.70 -53.13 -35.11
C ALA A 1070 7.07 -53.77 -36.36
N ILE A 1071 6.04 -53.12 -36.89
CA ILE A 1071 5.32 -53.55 -38.10
C ILE A 1071 5.29 -52.42 -39.13
N CYS A 1072 5.13 -52.77 -40.41
CA CYS A 1072 4.78 -51.86 -41.49
C CYS A 1072 3.43 -52.33 -42.08
N VAL A 1073 2.56 -51.40 -42.45
CA VAL A 1073 1.20 -51.72 -42.93
C VAL A 1073 1.00 -51.17 -44.35
N TYR A 1074 0.61 -52.05 -45.27
CA TYR A 1074 0.20 -51.71 -46.62
C TYR A 1074 -1.31 -51.90 -46.77
N VAL A 1075 -1.97 -50.98 -47.48
CA VAL A 1075 -3.40 -51.05 -47.78
C VAL A 1075 -3.64 -50.74 -49.26
N ASP A 1076 -4.50 -51.53 -49.89
CA ASP A 1076 -5.18 -51.21 -51.15
C ASP A 1076 -6.67 -50.94 -50.88
N VAL A 1077 -7.32 -50.12 -51.70
CA VAL A 1077 -8.76 -49.83 -51.63
C VAL A 1077 -9.37 -50.00 -53.02
N LYS A 1078 -10.29 -50.95 -53.14
CA LYS A 1078 -10.98 -51.28 -54.39
C LYS A 1078 -12.48 -50.93 -54.29
N PRO A 1079 -13.06 -50.21 -55.27
CA PRO A 1079 -12.43 -49.70 -56.49
C PRO A 1079 -11.50 -48.49 -56.24
N PRO A 1080 -10.48 -48.22 -57.09
CA PRO A 1080 -9.47 -47.19 -56.84
C PRO A 1080 -10.02 -45.77 -56.65
N ASN A 1081 -11.13 -45.44 -57.31
CA ASN A 1081 -11.75 -44.11 -57.23
C ASN A 1081 -12.67 -43.95 -55.99
N HIS A 1082 -12.67 -44.92 -55.06
CA HIS A 1082 -13.52 -44.86 -53.88
C HIS A 1082 -13.06 -43.81 -52.86
N HIS A 1083 -14.02 -43.17 -52.20
CA HIS A 1083 -13.78 -42.10 -51.23
C HIS A 1083 -12.79 -42.47 -50.10
N LEU A 1084 -12.77 -43.74 -49.68
CA LEU A 1084 -11.81 -44.20 -48.67
C LEU A 1084 -10.33 -44.05 -49.06
N ASN A 1085 -9.98 -43.95 -50.35
CA ASN A 1085 -8.61 -43.59 -50.75
C ASN A 1085 -8.27 -42.14 -50.39
N LYS A 1086 -9.22 -41.20 -50.54
CA LYS A 1086 -9.05 -39.81 -50.10
C LYS A 1086 -8.94 -39.73 -48.58
N VAL A 1087 -9.79 -40.46 -47.85
CA VAL A 1087 -9.71 -40.58 -46.39
C VAL A 1087 -8.36 -41.14 -45.94
N MET A 1088 -7.86 -42.20 -46.59
CA MET A 1088 -6.58 -42.82 -46.27
C MET A 1088 -5.38 -41.91 -46.53
N GLN A 1089 -5.46 -41.02 -47.53
CA GLN A 1089 -4.44 -39.99 -47.77
C GLN A 1089 -4.52 -38.86 -46.75
N ASN A 1090 -5.70 -38.25 -46.56
CA ASN A 1090 -5.91 -37.12 -45.66
C ASN A 1090 -5.59 -37.47 -44.19
N PHE A 1091 -6.01 -38.63 -43.71
CA PHE A 1091 -5.82 -39.08 -42.32
C PHE A 1091 -4.60 -40.00 -42.13
N LYS A 1092 -3.65 -40.01 -43.08
CA LYS A 1092 -2.49 -40.91 -43.06
C LYS A 1092 -1.67 -40.82 -41.77
N GLU A 1093 -1.42 -39.62 -41.26
CA GLU A 1093 -0.67 -39.41 -40.02
C GLU A 1093 -1.48 -39.87 -38.79
N PHE A 1094 -2.76 -39.52 -38.72
CA PHE A 1094 -3.66 -39.95 -37.65
C PHE A 1094 -3.73 -41.48 -37.55
N ILE A 1095 -3.84 -42.18 -38.68
CA ILE A 1095 -3.80 -43.64 -38.76
C ILE A 1095 -2.43 -44.16 -38.31
N SER A 1096 -1.33 -43.62 -38.85
CA SER A 1096 0.03 -44.09 -38.54
C SER A 1096 0.40 -43.91 -37.06
N ASN A 1097 0.06 -42.75 -36.47
CA ASN A 1097 0.29 -42.42 -35.06
C ASN A 1097 -0.54 -43.32 -34.13
N THR A 1098 -1.80 -43.59 -34.48
CA THR A 1098 -2.68 -44.48 -33.68
C THR A 1098 -2.24 -45.94 -33.75
N LEU A 1099 -1.70 -46.40 -34.87
CA LEU A 1099 -1.14 -47.75 -35.04
C LEU A 1099 0.28 -47.90 -34.47
N LYS A 1100 0.99 -46.78 -34.27
CA LYS A 1100 2.45 -46.70 -34.03
C LYS A 1100 3.25 -47.45 -35.10
N ALA A 1101 2.82 -47.32 -36.35
CA ALA A 1101 3.37 -48.03 -37.52
C ALA A 1101 3.18 -47.20 -38.79
N PRO A 1102 4.13 -47.18 -39.73
CA PRO A 1102 3.98 -46.47 -40.99
C PRO A 1102 2.93 -47.14 -41.89
N LEU A 1103 2.08 -46.30 -42.50
CA LEU A 1103 1.06 -46.69 -43.47
C LEU A 1103 1.50 -46.41 -44.91
N HIS A 1104 1.37 -47.41 -45.78
CA HIS A 1104 1.74 -47.36 -47.20
C HIS A 1104 0.56 -47.79 -48.09
N ALA A 1105 0.51 -47.26 -49.31
CA ALA A 1105 -0.45 -47.67 -50.33
C ALA A 1105 0.13 -48.74 -51.27
N LEU A 1106 -0.71 -49.65 -51.73
CA LEU A 1106 -0.40 -50.55 -52.85
C LEU A 1106 -0.81 -49.90 -54.20
N PRO A 1107 -0.22 -50.30 -55.33
CA PRO A 1107 0.86 -51.28 -55.50
C PRO A 1107 2.24 -50.60 -55.74
N ALA A 1108 2.82 -49.97 -54.72
CA ALA A 1108 4.09 -49.24 -54.85
C ALA A 1108 5.35 -50.15 -54.85
N GLN A 1109 5.30 -51.31 -54.21
CA GLN A 1109 6.35 -52.33 -54.13
C GLN A 1109 5.74 -53.64 -53.62
N THR A 1110 6.30 -54.80 -54.00
CA THR A 1110 5.89 -56.09 -53.43
C THR A 1110 6.27 -56.14 -51.94
N PRO A 1111 5.30 -56.26 -51.01
CA PRO A 1111 5.58 -56.09 -49.58
C PRO A 1111 6.56 -57.14 -49.05
N PRO A 1112 7.76 -56.76 -48.56
CA PRO A 1112 8.76 -57.70 -48.09
C PRO A 1112 8.37 -58.29 -46.72
N ASN A 1113 8.50 -59.61 -46.57
CA ASN A 1113 8.23 -60.34 -45.32
C ASN A 1113 6.83 -60.07 -44.73
N VAL A 1114 5.80 -60.38 -45.52
CA VAL A 1114 4.40 -60.42 -45.07
C VAL A 1114 4.26 -61.37 -43.87
N ILE A 1115 3.72 -60.85 -42.77
CA ILE A 1115 3.36 -61.62 -41.57
C ILE A 1115 1.93 -62.15 -41.71
N ILE A 1116 1.01 -61.31 -42.20
CA ILE A 1116 -0.38 -61.66 -42.47
C ILE A 1116 -0.98 -60.72 -43.53
N GLN A 1117 -1.95 -61.23 -44.29
CA GLN A 1117 -2.76 -60.46 -45.24
C GLN A 1117 -4.24 -60.84 -45.08
N GLU A 1118 -5.14 -59.86 -45.15
CA GLU A 1118 -6.59 -60.07 -45.14
C GLU A 1118 -7.33 -58.98 -45.90
N THR A 1119 -8.30 -59.40 -46.71
CA THR A 1119 -9.26 -58.50 -47.37
C THR A 1119 -10.44 -58.24 -46.41
N SER A 1120 -10.74 -56.98 -46.12
CA SER A 1120 -11.84 -56.58 -45.23
C SER A 1120 -12.79 -55.59 -45.92
N GLN A 1121 -14.09 -55.85 -45.83
CA GLN A 1121 -15.13 -54.95 -46.36
C GLN A 1121 -15.44 -53.82 -45.38
N ILE A 1122 -15.44 -52.58 -45.86
CA ILE A 1122 -15.95 -51.39 -45.19
C ILE A 1122 -16.99 -50.74 -46.11
N LYS A 1123 -18.27 -50.85 -45.73
CA LYS A 1123 -19.44 -50.41 -46.53
C LYS A 1123 -19.43 -51.07 -47.92
N ASP A 1124 -19.21 -50.28 -48.95
CA ASP A 1124 -19.22 -50.59 -50.39
C ASP A 1124 -17.82 -50.76 -51.00
N ALA A 1125 -16.77 -50.72 -50.19
CA ALA A 1125 -15.38 -50.86 -50.62
C ALA A 1125 -14.62 -52.00 -49.93
N SER A 1126 -13.76 -52.65 -50.72
CA SER A 1126 -12.88 -53.73 -50.29
C SER A 1126 -11.49 -53.19 -49.98
N LEU A 1127 -10.99 -53.44 -48.77
CA LEU A 1127 -9.64 -53.07 -48.36
C LEU A 1127 -8.75 -54.31 -48.27
N ASP A 1128 -7.69 -54.38 -49.07
CA ASP A 1128 -6.68 -55.44 -48.94
C ASP A 1128 -5.58 -54.94 -47.99
N ILE A 1129 -5.50 -55.53 -46.79
CA ILE A 1129 -4.60 -55.09 -45.73
C ILE A 1129 -3.46 -56.12 -45.59
N VAL A 1130 -2.21 -55.64 -45.62
CA VAL A 1130 -1.01 -56.46 -45.46
C VAL A 1130 -0.16 -55.91 -44.31
N ILE A 1131 0.27 -56.78 -43.39
CA ILE A 1131 1.16 -56.41 -42.27
C ILE A 1131 2.49 -57.13 -42.45
N CYS A 1132 3.60 -56.38 -42.39
CA CYS A 1132 4.95 -56.83 -42.74
C CYS A 1132 5.96 -56.55 -41.62
N ASN A 1133 7.05 -57.32 -41.57
CA ASN A 1133 8.20 -57.04 -40.69
C ASN A 1133 9.18 -56.06 -41.38
N PRO A 1134 9.42 -54.84 -40.83
CA PRO A 1134 10.35 -53.87 -41.42
C PRO A 1134 11.82 -54.32 -41.46
N SER A 1135 12.20 -55.32 -40.65
CA SER A 1135 13.60 -55.60 -40.29
C SER A 1135 14.24 -56.82 -40.97
N GLY A 1136 13.53 -57.49 -41.88
CA GLY A 1136 14.06 -58.59 -42.71
C GLY A 1136 14.42 -59.90 -41.99
N LYS A 1137 14.48 -59.91 -40.66
CA LYS A 1137 14.81 -61.11 -39.86
C LYS A 1137 13.56 -61.97 -39.61
N PRO A 1138 13.68 -63.31 -39.55
CA PRO A 1138 12.60 -64.16 -39.08
C PRO A 1138 12.15 -63.76 -37.67
N LEU A 1139 10.84 -63.68 -37.44
CA LEU A 1139 10.28 -63.62 -36.09
C LEU A 1139 10.56 -64.96 -35.40
N LEU A 1140 11.17 -64.95 -34.22
CA LEU A 1140 11.54 -66.19 -33.53
C LEU A 1140 10.29 -67.01 -33.17
N ASN A 1141 10.28 -68.26 -33.64
CA ASN A 1141 9.44 -69.37 -33.21
C ASN A 1141 7.92 -69.13 -33.18
N LEU A 1142 7.30 -69.13 -34.37
CA LEU A 1142 5.94 -69.66 -34.57
C LEU A 1142 5.91 -71.22 -34.55
N GLN A 1143 6.66 -71.85 -33.64
CA GLN A 1143 6.61 -73.29 -33.38
C GLN A 1143 6.67 -73.60 -31.87
N LYS A 1144 6.12 -74.75 -31.48
CA LYS A 1144 5.78 -75.09 -30.10
C LYS A 1144 7.00 -75.56 -29.27
N GLU A 1145 7.64 -74.65 -28.54
CA GLU A 1145 8.45 -75.03 -27.37
C GLU A 1145 7.58 -75.15 -26.11
N SER A 1146 7.91 -76.06 -25.19
CA SER A 1146 7.09 -76.29 -23.98
C SER A 1146 7.43 -75.31 -22.84
N VAL A 1147 6.40 -74.92 -22.09
CA VAL A 1147 6.51 -73.97 -20.97
C VAL A 1147 7.44 -74.47 -19.85
N SER A 1148 7.66 -75.78 -19.76
CA SER A 1148 8.56 -76.43 -18.80
C SER A 1148 10.05 -76.17 -19.07
N GLU A 1149 10.47 -76.03 -20.33
CA GLU A 1149 11.90 -75.91 -20.68
C GLU A 1149 12.42 -74.48 -20.57
N ASN A 1150 11.61 -73.49 -20.96
CA ASN A 1150 11.93 -72.09 -20.69
C ASN A 1150 12.01 -71.79 -19.17
N ARG A 1151 11.17 -72.44 -18.35
CA ARG A 1151 11.29 -72.39 -16.88
C ARG A 1151 12.58 -73.04 -16.34
N LYS A 1152 13.12 -74.08 -17.00
CA LYS A 1152 14.42 -74.66 -16.63
C LYS A 1152 15.59 -73.75 -16.98
N LYS A 1153 15.63 -73.18 -18.20
CA LYS A 1153 16.70 -72.24 -18.60
C LYS A 1153 16.74 -70.99 -17.72
N LEU A 1154 15.58 -70.44 -17.33
CA LEU A 1154 15.51 -69.29 -16.43
C LEU A 1154 16.00 -69.57 -14.99
N LYS A 1155 15.91 -70.81 -14.49
CA LYS A 1155 16.41 -71.18 -13.14
C LYS A 1155 17.95 -71.26 -13.05
N VAL A 1156 18.70 -71.11 -14.15
CA VAL A 1156 20.17 -71.26 -14.18
C VAL A 1156 20.93 -69.92 -14.14
N HIS A 1157 20.25 -68.78 -14.27
CA HIS A 1157 20.89 -67.45 -14.36
C HIS A 1157 20.61 -66.48 -13.21
N HIS A 1158 19.90 -66.90 -12.15
CA HIS A 1158 19.48 -66.02 -11.05
C HIS A 1158 19.63 -66.69 -9.68
N GLU A 1159 20.72 -66.37 -8.97
CA GLU A 1159 21.06 -66.94 -7.65
C GLU A 1159 20.57 -66.11 -6.45
N ASN A 1160 20.01 -64.92 -6.68
CA ASN A 1160 19.73 -63.91 -5.63
C ASN A 1160 18.24 -63.66 -5.32
N GLY A 1161 17.32 -64.58 -5.66
CA GLY A 1161 15.92 -64.55 -5.19
C GLY A 1161 15.00 -63.40 -5.66
N GLU A 1162 15.46 -62.50 -6.53
CA GLU A 1162 14.70 -61.29 -6.89
C GLU A 1162 13.53 -61.52 -7.90
N PRO A 1163 12.44 -60.72 -7.84
CA PRO A 1163 11.32 -60.83 -8.77
C PRO A 1163 11.67 -60.46 -10.23
N PHE A 1164 11.53 -61.43 -11.14
CA PHE A 1164 11.44 -61.17 -12.58
C PHE A 1164 9.99 -61.14 -13.05
N CYS A 1165 9.46 -59.94 -13.31
CA CYS A 1165 8.07 -59.75 -13.74
C CYS A 1165 8.00 -58.92 -15.04
N ARG A 1166 7.31 -59.46 -16.07
CA ARG A 1166 7.07 -58.75 -17.33
C ARG A 1166 5.91 -57.76 -17.24
N PHE A 1167 4.84 -58.12 -16.54
CA PHE A 1167 3.81 -57.17 -16.09
C PHE A 1167 2.99 -57.70 -14.92
N VAL A 1168 2.46 -56.78 -14.11
CA VAL A 1168 1.60 -57.04 -12.94
C VAL A 1168 0.53 -55.94 -12.85
N ASN A 1169 -0.69 -56.29 -12.41
CA ASN A 1169 -1.70 -55.30 -12.04
C ASN A 1169 -1.47 -54.89 -10.58
N VAL A 1170 -1.67 -53.62 -10.25
CA VAL A 1170 -1.65 -53.14 -8.86
C VAL A 1170 -2.90 -52.34 -8.58
N GLU A 1171 -3.56 -52.59 -7.45
CA GLU A 1171 -4.79 -51.93 -7.01
C GLU A 1171 -4.56 -51.19 -5.68
N LEU A 1172 -4.73 -49.87 -5.66
CA LEU A 1172 -4.57 -49.06 -4.45
C LEU A 1172 -5.84 -49.09 -3.61
N CYS A 1173 -5.80 -49.76 -2.46
CA CYS A 1173 -7.02 -50.15 -1.76
C CYS A 1173 -7.52 -49.11 -0.74
N ASP A 1174 -6.64 -48.35 -0.07
CA ASP A 1174 -7.03 -47.41 0.99
C ASP A 1174 -7.56 -46.06 0.47
N VAL A 1175 -7.54 -45.81 -0.85
CA VAL A 1175 -7.89 -44.50 -1.46
C VAL A 1175 -8.97 -44.62 -2.55
N GLY A 1176 -9.58 -45.80 -2.70
CA GLY A 1176 -10.58 -46.12 -3.72
C GLY A 1176 -10.02 -46.93 -4.88
N THR A 1177 -10.84 -47.81 -5.47
CA THR A 1177 -10.45 -48.89 -6.39
C THR A 1177 -9.93 -48.39 -7.73
N CYS A 1178 -8.67 -47.95 -7.76
CA CYS A 1178 -7.91 -47.63 -8.96
C CYS A 1178 -6.88 -48.74 -9.21
N SER A 1179 -6.93 -49.35 -10.39
CA SER A 1179 -6.01 -50.42 -10.80
C SER A 1179 -5.13 -49.95 -11.97
N VAL A 1180 -3.82 -50.18 -11.88
CA VAL A 1180 -2.87 -49.85 -12.95
C VAL A 1180 -2.02 -51.06 -13.33
N LEU A 1181 -1.86 -51.27 -14.64
CA LEU A 1181 -0.95 -52.26 -15.22
C LEU A 1181 0.47 -51.70 -15.27
N LEU A 1182 1.40 -52.30 -14.52
CA LEU A 1182 2.83 -52.02 -14.63
C LEU A 1182 3.45 -53.01 -15.62
N GLU A 1183 3.90 -52.55 -16.79
CA GLU A 1183 4.59 -53.38 -17.80
C GLU A 1183 6.06 -53.00 -17.98
N ASN A 1184 6.90 -54.02 -18.18
CA ASN A 1184 8.34 -53.96 -18.43
C ASN A 1184 8.61 -54.35 -19.89
N PRO A 1185 8.46 -53.42 -20.87
CA PRO A 1185 8.40 -53.74 -22.29
C PRO A 1185 9.72 -54.25 -22.89
N LYS A 1186 10.84 -54.15 -22.17
CA LYS A 1186 12.16 -54.62 -22.62
C LYS A 1186 12.63 -55.89 -21.93
N GLY A 1187 11.93 -56.40 -20.89
CA GLY A 1187 12.23 -57.66 -20.23
C GLY A 1187 13.64 -57.78 -19.62
N LYS A 1188 14.29 -56.65 -19.33
CA LYS A 1188 15.68 -56.58 -18.82
C LYS A 1188 15.80 -56.03 -17.39
N PHE A 1189 14.72 -55.47 -16.84
CA PHE A 1189 14.69 -55.03 -15.46
C PHE A 1189 14.22 -56.15 -14.53
N ILE A 1190 15.07 -56.53 -13.59
CA ILE A 1190 14.69 -57.19 -12.34
C ILE A 1190 14.20 -56.09 -11.40
N LEU A 1191 13.17 -56.35 -10.59
CA LEU A 1191 12.62 -55.39 -9.63
C LEU A 1191 12.46 -56.06 -8.27
N SER A 1192 13.30 -55.71 -7.29
CA SER A 1192 13.09 -56.08 -5.89
C SER A 1192 11.71 -55.61 -5.38
N SER A 1193 11.23 -56.19 -4.26
CA SER A 1193 9.98 -55.78 -3.62
C SER A 1193 9.89 -54.27 -3.41
N ASP A 1194 10.98 -53.68 -2.93
CA ASP A 1194 11.12 -52.26 -2.66
C ASP A 1194 11.14 -51.42 -3.94
N ALA A 1195 11.78 -51.91 -5.00
CA ALA A 1195 11.74 -51.25 -6.31
C ALA A 1195 10.31 -51.25 -6.88
N LEU A 1196 9.58 -52.36 -6.73
CA LEU A 1196 8.18 -52.44 -7.15
C LEU A 1196 7.28 -51.49 -6.34
N SER A 1197 7.39 -51.48 -4.99
CA SER A 1197 6.67 -50.52 -4.15
C SER A 1197 7.00 -49.06 -4.49
N ARG A 1198 8.25 -48.74 -4.86
CA ARG A 1198 8.65 -47.40 -5.33
C ARG A 1198 8.02 -47.04 -6.68
N GLN A 1199 7.93 -47.98 -7.62
CA GLN A 1199 7.25 -47.74 -8.90
C GLN A 1199 5.73 -47.54 -8.70
N VAL A 1200 5.10 -48.33 -7.83
CA VAL A 1200 3.70 -48.11 -7.42
C VAL A 1200 3.54 -46.72 -6.80
N GLN A 1201 4.44 -46.29 -5.93
CA GLN A 1201 4.42 -44.94 -5.35
C GLN A 1201 4.49 -43.82 -6.40
N VAL A 1202 5.33 -43.98 -7.43
CA VAL A 1202 5.44 -43.00 -8.52
C VAL A 1202 4.17 -42.98 -9.36
N VAL A 1203 3.66 -44.14 -9.76
CA VAL A 1203 2.52 -44.29 -10.67
C VAL A 1203 1.19 -43.86 -10.04
N PHE A 1204 1.00 -44.08 -8.73
CA PHE A 1204 -0.19 -43.63 -7.99
C PHE A 1204 -0.04 -42.24 -7.34
N GLY A 1205 1.09 -41.54 -7.53
CA GLY A 1205 1.30 -40.18 -7.01
C GLY A 1205 1.43 -40.07 -5.48
N ILE A 1206 1.45 -41.17 -4.74
CA ILE A 1206 1.48 -41.25 -3.26
C ILE A 1206 2.87 -40.95 -2.66
N HIS A 1207 3.44 -39.81 -3.06
CA HIS A 1207 4.77 -39.37 -2.67
C HIS A 1207 4.91 -39.22 -1.15
N GLY A 1208 6.01 -39.75 -0.58
CA GLY A 1208 6.30 -39.70 0.86
C GLY A 1208 5.88 -40.93 1.66
N LYS A 1209 4.96 -41.78 1.15
CA LYS A 1209 4.59 -43.07 1.76
C LYS A 1209 4.90 -44.25 0.83
N LEU A 1210 5.65 -45.24 1.32
CA LEU A 1210 5.92 -46.47 0.55
C LEU A 1210 4.74 -47.46 0.73
N PRO A 1211 4.03 -47.87 -0.33
CA PRO A 1211 2.94 -48.82 -0.20
C PRO A 1211 3.45 -50.23 0.11
N GLN A 1212 2.80 -50.90 1.07
CA GLN A 1212 2.99 -52.34 1.28
C GLN A 1212 2.11 -53.11 0.28
N LEU A 1213 2.74 -54.03 -0.46
CA LEU A 1213 2.09 -54.82 -1.51
C LEU A 1213 1.77 -56.23 -0.99
N TYR A 1214 0.59 -56.75 -1.33
CA TYR A 1214 0.10 -58.05 -0.89
C TYR A 1214 -0.47 -58.85 -2.07
N LEU A 1215 -0.40 -60.19 -2.01
CA LEU A 1215 -1.01 -61.07 -3.02
C LEU A 1215 -2.54 -61.10 -2.96
N ASN A 1216 -3.07 -60.80 -1.76
CA ASN A 1216 -4.47 -60.91 -1.38
C ASN A 1216 -4.94 -59.58 -0.75
N SER A 1217 -6.21 -59.24 -0.92
CA SER A 1217 -6.86 -58.04 -0.35
C SER A 1217 -7.13 -58.15 1.17
N ASP A 1218 -6.88 -59.30 1.77
CA ASP A 1218 -7.04 -59.57 3.22
C ASP A 1218 -5.78 -59.23 4.05
N LYS A 1219 -4.74 -58.68 3.41
CA LYS A 1219 -3.41 -58.38 3.98
C LYS A 1219 -2.65 -59.61 4.53
N THR A 1220 -3.04 -60.85 4.20
CA THR A 1220 -2.43 -62.08 4.77
C THR A 1220 -1.06 -62.44 4.20
N LYS A 1221 -0.75 -62.05 2.95
CA LYS A 1221 0.53 -62.34 2.27
C LYS A 1221 1.21 -61.08 1.74
N PRO A 1222 2.04 -60.38 2.55
CA PRO A 1222 2.85 -59.26 2.09
C PRO A 1222 4.03 -59.73 1.24
N LEU A 1223 4.44 -58.91 0.28
CA LEU A 1223 5.47 -59.21 -0.73
C LEU A 1223 6.84 -59.52 -0.13
N ASN A 1224 7.16 -58.95 1.04
CA ASN A 1224 8.41 -59.20 1.77
C ASN A 1224 8.41 -60.47 2.63
N LYS A 1225 7.36 -61.31 2.56
CA LYS A 1225 7.28 -62.63 3.23
C LYS A 1225 6.87 -63.78 2.30
N MET A 1226 6.87 -63.55 0.99
CA MET A 1226 6.60 -64.59 -0.01
C MET A 1226 7.85 -65.45 -0.25
N SER A 1227 7.66 -66.70 -0.69
CA SER A 1227 8.79 -67.52 -1.14
C SER A 1227 9.30 -67.09 -2.52
N GLU A 1228 10.54 -67.40 -2.86
CA GLU A 1228 11.13 -67.11 -4.18
C GLU A 1228 10.28 -67.68 -5.33
N GLU A 1229 9.66 -68.85 -5.14
CA GLU A 1229 8.80 -69.48 -6.15
C GLU A 1229 7.43 -68.81 -6.26
N GLU A 1230 6.89 -68.21 -5.19
CA GLU A 1230 5.71 -67.33 -5.29
C GLU A 1230 6.06 -66.02 -6.01
N VAL A 1231 7.20 -65.43 -5.65
CA VAL A 1231 7.73 -64.19 -6.22
C VAL A 1231 7.98 -64.29 -7.74
N LEU A 1232 8.55 -65.40 -8.20
CA LEU A 1232 8.74 -65.67 -9.64
C LEU A 1232 7.42 -65.95 -10.39
N ASN A 1233 6.29 -66.12 -9.70
CA ASN A 1233 4.96 -66.35 -10.29
C ASN A 1233 4.00 -65.14 -10.13
N LEU A 1234 4.54 -63.94 -9.89
CA LEU A 1234 3.79 -62.68 -9.83
C LEU A 1234 3.29 -62.17 -11.19
N HIS A 1235 3.85 -62.65 -12.31
CA HIS A 1235 3.47 -62.20 -13.64
C HIS A 1235 1.97 -62.43 -13.92
N LYS A 1236 1.28 -61.37 -14.37
CA LYS A 1236 -0.16 -61.29 -14.65
C LYS A 1236 -1.09 -61.41 -13.44
N ARG A 1237 -0.57 -61.40 -12.20
CA ARG A 1237 -1.40 -61.30 -11.00
C ARG A 1237 -1.81 -59.85 -10.72
N THR A 1238 -2.80 -59.68 -9.86
CA THR A 1238 -3.07 -58.42 -9.15
C THR A 1238 -2.33 -58.43 -7.81
N LEU A 1239 -1.70 -57.30 -7.46
CA LEU A 1239 -1.19 -57.01 -6.13
C LEU A 1239 -2.04 -55.90 -5.50
N TYR A 1240 -2.38 -56.07 -4.23
CA TYR A 1240 -3.16 -55.11 -3.47
C TYR A 1240 -2.21 -54.22 -2.69
N ALA A 1241 -2.25 -52.92 -2.97
CA ALA A 1241 -1.39 -51.90 -2.39
C ALA A 1241 -2.11 -51.17 -1.26
N TYR A 1242 -1.48 -51.16 -0.08
CA TYR A 1242 -1.97 -50.48 1.10
C TYR A 1242 -0.94 -49.49 1.64
N LEU A 1243 -1.41 -48.38 2.19
CA LEU A 1243 -0.59 -47.35 2.80
C LEU A 1243 -0.30 -47.71 4.27
N SER A 1244 0.97 -47.60 4.65
CA SER A 1244 1.40 -47.56 6.06
C SER A 1244 1.24 -46.16 6.65
#